data_AF-A0A1Q2MEF6-F1
#
_entry.id   AF-A0A1Q2MEF6-F1
#
_cell.length_a   1.000
_cell.length_b   1.000
_cell.length_c   1.000
_cell.angle_alpha   90.00
_cell.angle_beta   90.00
_cell.angle_gamma   90.00
#
_symmetry.space_group_name_H-M   'P 1'
#
loop_
_entity.id
_entity.type
_entity.pdbx_description
1 polymer ?
#
loop_
_entity_poly.entity_id
_entity_poly.type
_entity_poly.pdbx_seq_one_letter_code
_entity_poly.pdbx_strand_id
1 'polypeptide(L)'
;MTRYIVFLYFAAAYNVCYAELLTLASQTGDSVEITMPAVLEAYKYVDIPYSIQGIGGPVVVEATAFEQSSKLAGRALYDCAVPGNLSADVRLLKVTGADFSEAKVNGGVYPPIVVGNYGISSVIPKKYMTHFTFLVENTGDTIWDAEGYGQIRLTLNLVAADGTPYNEETINYPMDYVYPGEYFEITLPVFTYRVPYGSYTANMDIIYCGQEITQDRFIGNGILMTRCSFGFTLSTTLPGMPSPISATVENYADQRNFYAVSKHEELDEFLTSYRICTPATAVSGNMRLMAAPWTESVTLKYITANEIITQTVDVQIDDSFTDFEFNPENPWTVLKDGRPFPALMPKSMPCIRESYYSGINADENITAWLVKAKDVGARAMGMMSYNWALWGFRDRVYNPSNRSTFFWGPSLEYYYKECRRLGMKVLWWGSYEFQNEAYDEVAALKLDDNRYGDWVSRSDPDLITGIGCYIDWAIDNYGDVMYRTADGRLPIVYDFGNGMAWHGVGRRWLGASTQKVFIERMREKYVSIQTLNDAWGWNYADFTDIDAEPSLPDQRRMFYNETTAPFIPGTAAMKDLDDFRADFWADFMIAIRNELQKRHPEIIVGYLDESHQLFGLEGDPAGDVVDRIINEFNKIHAVEPSVLASRRPVDFIGNYNVYAYDRFDLLEQALVNTKSLGIDSFYQPCADTGQIFNDPTGPVSWHGLVATGEPFRVSGYNIKRVLVPLYPHFKLHYQNNSPCAAGWTDFHSQRITNTQVKEMKAFMDKAQEVISPVPQQEIDNAMPRVSAYALEQIERAAQTVPKVDVWFHGGTFNRRGTVELRASVTNFSGSALNDITVAIRAPHGWDCTQIEPSGAICIESGARTLFRYELYAYPAVKDNKSYNGERVEITAIASSNGQSVASGVLVRPLYWDIECGSDIRSDINCDGILDYQDLSYIIQNWLYDGLSL
;
A
#
# COMPACT_ATOMS: atom_id res chain seq x y z
N MET A 1 -56.10 -8.43 -33.51
CA MET A 1 -54.98 -9.35 -33.25
C MET A 1 -53.62 -8.68 -33.40
N THR A 2 -53.32 -7.98 -34.49
CA THR A 2 -52.00 -7.33 -34.70
C THR A 2 -51.64 -6.26 -33.66
N ARG A 3 -52.63 -5.53 -33.10
CA ARG A 3 -52.40 -4.59 -31.99
C ARG A 3 -52.18 -5.28 -30.62
N TYR A 4 -52.66 -6.51 -30.44
CA TYR A 4 -52.41 -7.31 -29.24
C TYR A 4 -51.03 -7.98 -29.26
N ILE A 5 -50.54 -8.34 -30.46
CA ILE A 5 -49.21 -8.91 -30.65
C ILE A 5 -48.11 -7.85 -30.45
N VAL A 6 -48.34 -6.60 -30.89
CA VAL A 6 -47.40 -5.50 -30.61
C VAL A 6 -47.37 -5.15 -29.11
N PHE A 7 -48.49 -5.21 -28.39
CA PHE A 7 -48.49 -4.99 -26.94
C PHE A 7 -47.79 -6.13 -26.17
N LEU A 8 -47.91 -7.38 -26.62
CA LEU A 8 -47.18 -8.52 -26.04
C LEU A 8 -45.69 -8.51 -26.41
N TYR A 9 -45.30 -8.02 -27.59
CA TYR A 9 -43.89 -7.84 -27.95
C TYR A 9 -43.24 -6.67 -27.21
N PHE A 10 -43.98 -5.57 -26.97
CA PHE A 10 -43.50 -4.48 -26.12
C PHE A 10 -43.44 -4.88 -24.65
N ALA A 11 -44.40 -5.67 -24.14
CA ALA A 11 -44.34 -6.21 -22.78
C ALA A 11 -43.23 -7.26 -22.59
N ALA A 12 -42.92 -8.06 -23.63
CA ALA A 12 -41.82 -9.03 -23.58
C ALA A 12 -40.44 -8.37 -23.75
N ALA A 13 -40.35 -7.24 -24.45
CA ALA A 13 -39.11 -6.44 -24.56
C ALA A 13 -38.90 -5.48 -23.37
N TYR A 14 -39.97 -5.13 -22.63
CA TYR A 14 -39.95 -4.43 -21.34
C TYR A 14 -40.29 -5.39 -20.19
N ASN A 15 -39.81 -6.63 -20.22
CA ASN A 15 -39.63 -7.42 -19.00
C ASN A 15 -38.47 -6.82 -18.17
N VAL A 16 -38.61 -5.54 -17.80
CA VAL A 16 -38.10 -5.08 -16.51
C VAL A 16 -39.05 -5.73 -15.51
N CYS A 17 -38.72 -6.96 -15.12
CA CYS A 17 -39.42 -7.70 -14.08
C CYS A 17 -39.27 -6.91 -12.77
N TYR A 18 -40.17 -5.98 -12.49
CA TYR A 18 -40.35 -5.47 -11.13
C TYR A 18 -41.01 -6.61 -10.34
N ALA A 19 -40.26 -7.22 -9.41
CA ALA A 19 -40.71 -8.43 -8.72
C ALA A 19 -41.68 -8.15 -7.58
N GLU A 20 -41.57 -7.00 -6.92
CA GLU A 20 -42.34 -6.76 -5.71
C GLU A 20 -42.56 -5.26 -5.47
N LEU A 21 -43.84 -4.87 -5.36
CA LEU A 21 -44.24 -3.61 -4.77
C LEU A 21 -44.30 -3.81 -3.25
N LEU A 22 -43.45 -3.11 -2.52
CA LEU A 22 -43.37 -3.23 -1.07
C LEU A 22 -43.99 -1.99 -0.45
N THR A 23 -45.12 -2.20 0.21
CA THR A 23 -45.77 -1.17 1.00
C THR A 23 -45.34 -1.32 2.45
N LEU A 24 -44.55 -0.37 2.96
CA LEU A 24 -44.26 -0.26 4.39
C LEU A 24 -45.21 0.79 4.98
N ALA A 25 -45.87 0.44 6.08
CA ALA A 25 -46.79 1.34 6.77
C ALA A 25 -46.17 1.76 8.10
N SER A 26 -46.03 3.06 8.32
CA SER A 26 -45.50 3.61 9.56
C SER A 26 -46.55 3.66 10.66
N GLN A 27 -46.11 3.69 11.92
CA GLN A 27 -47.02 3.92 13.04
C GLN A 27 -47.57 5.36 13.07
N THR A 28 -46.91 6.29 12.37
CA THR A 28 -47.33 7.68 12.20
C THR A 28 -48.42 7.88 11.14
N GLY A 29 -48.79 6.83 10.40
CA GLY A 29 -49.80 6.88 9.35
C GLY A 29 -49.26 7.24 7.95
N ASP A 30 -47.94 7.30 7.80
CA ASP A 30 -47.28 7.43 6.52
C ASP A 30 -47.34 6.08 5.78
N SER A 31 -47.47 6.13 4.46
CA SER A 31 -47.32 4.95 3.61
C SER A 31 -46.18 5.17 2.65
N VAL A 32 -45.20 4.26 2.66
CA VAL A 32 -44.13 4.22 1.68
C VAL A 32 -44.31 3.01 0.78
N GLU A 33 -44.16 3.24 -0.51
CA GLU A 33 -44.09 2.22 -1.55
C GLU A 33 -42.70 2.26 -2.14
N ILE A 34 -41.99 1.13 -2.11
CA ILE A 34 -40.68 0.96 -2.76
C ILE A 34 -40.82 -0.18 -3.76
N THR A 35 -40.35 0.03 -4.99
CA THR A 35 -40.43 -0.98 -6.05
C THR A 35 -39.05 -1.55 -6.32
N MET A 36 -38.86 -2.84 -6.01
CA MET A 36 -37.58 -3.50 -6.22
C MET A 36 -37.54 -4.28 -7.54
N PRO A 37 -36.54 -4.07 -8.41
CA PRO A 37 -36.30 -4.94 -9.56
C PRO A 37 -35.96 -6.38 -9.12
N ALA A 38 -36.48 -7.38 -9.84
CA ALA A 38 -36.22 -8.80 -9.56
C ALA A 38 -34.77 -9.20 -9.83
N VAL A 39 -34.16 -8.52 -10.82
CA VAL A 39 -32.82 -8.77 -11.31
C VAL A 39 -32.05 -7.46 -11.20
N LEU A 40 -30.88 -7.51 -10.56
CA LEU A 40 -29.92 -6.41 -10.50
C LEU A 40 -28.70 -6.78 -11.33
N GLU A 41 -28.20 -5.85 -12.13
CA GLU A 41 -26.92 -6.03 -12.83
C GLU A 41 -25.76 -5.73 -11.85
N ALA A 42 -24.82 -6.67 -11.70
CA ALA A 42 -23.67 -6.48 -10.83
C ALA A 42 -22.85 -5.26 -11.24
N TYR A 43 -22.41 -4.47 -10.26
CA TYR A 43 -21.57 -3.28 -10.45
C TYR A 43 -22.17 -2.16 -11.31
N LYS A 44 -23.47 -2.20 -11.59
CA LYS A 44 -24.20 -1.09 -12.22
C LYS A 44 -25.19 -0.49 -11.24
N TYR A 45 -25.37 0.82 -11.33
CA TYR A 45 -26.43 1.48 -10.60
C TYR A 45 -27.79 1.08 -11.18
N VAL A 46 -28.65 0.59 -10.30
CA VAL A 46 -30.04 0.30 -10.59
C VAL A 46 -30.91 1.28 -9.81
N ASP A 47 -31.83 1.93 -10.52
CA ASP A 47 -32.81 2.82 -9.89
C ASP A 47 -33.85 2.00 -9.14
N ILE A 48 -34.08 2.34 -7.88
CA ILE A 48 -35.11 1.79 -7.00
C ILE A 48 -36.14 2.90 -6.73
N PRO A 49 -37.27 2.90 -7.46
CA PRO A 49 -38.29 3.92 -7.29
C PRO A 49 -38.97 3.82 -5.93
N TYR A 50 -39.24 4.98 -5.33
CA TYR A 50 -40.02 5.08 -4.11
C TYR A 50 -41.09 6.18 -4.19
N SER A 51 -42.16 6.01 -3.43
CA SER A 51 -43.24 6.99 -3.24
C SER A 51 -43.67 6.96 -1.78
N ILE A 52 -43.75 8.13 -1.15
CA ILE A 52 -44.14 8.29 0.25
C ILE A 52 -45.33 9.24 0.32
N GLN A 53 -46.35 8.89 1.09
CA GLN A 53 -47.53 9.72 1.34
C GLN A 53 -47.65 10.05 2.83
N GLY A 54 -48.11 11.27 3.13
CA GLY A 54 -48.49 11.66 4.49
C GLY A 54 -47.37 12.18 5.38
N ILE A 55 -46.17 12.43 4.84
CA ILE A 55 -44.95 12.69 5.61
C ILE A 55 -45.10 13.88 6.57
N GLY A 56 -45.26 13.58 7.87
CA GLY A 56 -45.44 14.59 8.93
C GLY A 56 -44.15 15.20 9.50
N GLY A 57 -43.00 14.57 9.22
CA GLY A 57 -41.66 14.98 9.64
C GLY A 57 -40.64 14.57 8.58
N PRO A 58 -39.36 14.90 8.70
CA PRO A 58 -38.43 14.37 7.72
C PRO A 58 -38.23 12.85 7.95
N VAL A 59 -37.87 12.15 6.88
CA VAL A 59 -37.76 10.68 6.84
C VAL A 59 -36.64 10.26 5.89
N VAL A 60 -36.14 9.04 6.04
CA VAL A 60 -35.15 8.46 5.13
C VAL A 60 -35.71 7.20 4.52
N VAL A 61 -35.48 7.06 3.22
CA VAL A 61 -35.55 5.77 2.54
C VAL A 61 -34.14 5.33 2.20
N GLU A 62 -33.85 4.07 2.45
CA GLU A 62 -32.52 3.50 2.27
C GLU A 62 -32.61 2.07 1.69
N ALA A 63 -31.60 1.70 0.90
CA ALA A 63 -31.42 0.37 0.35
C ALA A 63 -29.97 -0.09 0.56
N THR A 64 -29.80 -1.27 1.16
CA THR A 64 -28.47 -1.86 1.43
C THR A 64 -28.37 -3.29 0.86
N ALA A 65 -27.27 -3.56 0.14
CA ALA A 65 -26.98 -4.84 -0.52
C ALA A 65 -25.86 -5.64 0.16
N PHE A 66 -25.42 -5.21 1.35
CA PHE A 66 -24.35 -5.84 2.12
C PHE A 66 -24.83 -6.64 3.34
N GLU A 67 -26.06 -6.40 3.79
CA GLU A 67 -26.59 -6.99 5.01
C GLU A 67 -26.83 -8.49 4.89
N GLN A 68 -26.49 -9.23 5.95
CA GLN A 68 -26.64 -10.68 5.99
C GLN A 68 -27.93 -11.03 6.73
N SER A 69 -28.93 -11.55 6.02
CA SER A 69 -30.25 -11.88 6.61
C SER A 69 -30.15 -12.82 7.82
N SER A 70 -29.16 -13.73 7.82
CA SER A 70 -28.87 -14.61 8.96
C SER A 70 -28.40 -13.87 10.22
N LYS A 71 -27.67 -12.76 10.06
CA LYS A 71 -27.20 -11.92 11.17
C LYS A 71 -28.23 -10.87 11.59
N LEU A 72 -29.05 -10.39 10.66
CA LEU A 72 -30.21 -9.55 10.99
C LEU A 72 -31.16 -10.30 11.93
N ALA A 73 -31.42 -11.59 11.63
CA ALA A 73 -32.34 -12.43 12.39
C ALA A 73 -33.74 -11.79 12.55
N GLY A 74 -34.19 -11.08 11.50
CA GLY A 74 -35.47 -10.35 11.47
C GLY A 74 -35.48 -9.04 12.28
N ARG A 75 -34.34 -8.59 12.81
CA ARG A 75 -34.22 -7.29 13.49
C ARG A 75 -34.15 -6.17 12.45
N ALA A 76 -34.87 -5.08 12.72
CA ALA A 76 -34.69 -3.81 12.02
C ALA A 76 -33.48 -3.09 12.61
N LEU A 77 -32.40 -2.97 11.84
CA LEU A 77 -31.13 -2.39 12.28
C LEU A 77 -30.75 -1.17 11.43
N TYR A 78 -30.11 -0.21 12.09
CA TYR A 78 -29.44 0.91 11.44
C TYR A 78 -28.05 0.47 10.93
N ASP A 79 -27.39 1.29 10.14
CA ASP A 79 -25.99 1.14 9.72
C ASP A 79 -25.22 2.45 9.92
N CYS A 80 -23.94 2.49 9.55
CA CYS A 80 -23.15 3.70 9.72
C CYS A 80 -23.53 4.84 8.74
N ALA A 81 -24.23 4.57 7.64
CA ALA A 81 -24.75 5.62 6.74
C ALA A 81 -25.91 6.38 7.39
N VAL A 82 -26.79 5.64 8.07
CA VAL A 82 -27.92 6.19 8.82
C VAL A 82 -27.90 5.68 10.26
N PRO A 83 -27.03 6.21 11.15
CA PRO A 83 -26.82 5.62 12.46
C PRO A 83 -27.97 5.90 13.43
N GLY A 84 -28.34 4.86 14.18
CA GLY A 84 -29.21 4.93 15.36
C GLY A 84 -28.38 5.03 16.64
N ASN A 85 -28.57 4.09 17.54
CA ASN A 85 -27.79 3.94 18.76
C ASN A 85 -26.47 3.18 18.48
N LEU A 86 -25.34 3.88 18.61
CA LEU A 86 -23.98 3.33 18.48
C LEU A 86 -23.32 2.97 19.83
N SER A 87 -24.12 2.62 20.85
CA SER A 87 -23.58 2.25 22.17
C SER A 87 -22.66 1.02 22.10
N ALA A 88 -21.63 1.04 22.94
CA ALA A 88 -20.68 -0.04 23.09
C ALA A 88 -20.52 -0.45 24.56
N ASP A 89 -20.22 -1.73 24.78
CA ASP A 89 -19.55 -2.19 25.99
C ASP A 89 -18.06 -2.34 25.71
N VAL A 90 -17.23 -1.89 26.64
CA VAL A 90 -15.77 -1.89 26.46
C VAL A 90 -15.11 -2.46 27.71
N ARG A 91 -14.30 -3.50 27.52
CA ARG A 91 -13.61 -4.21 28.61
C ARG A 91 -12.11 -4.20 28.36
N LEU A 92 -11.33 -3.69 29.32
CA LEU A 92 -9.87 -3.80 29.28
C LEU A 92 -9.45 -5.26 29.60
N LEU A 93 -8.84 -5.93 28.62
CA LEU A 93 -8.43 -7.34 28.73
C LEU A 93 -7.00 -7.49 29.28
N LYS A 94 -6.07 -6.69 28.76
CA LYS A 94 -4.66 -6.76 29.16
C LYS A 94 -3.96 -5.43 28.94
N VAL A 95 -2.91 -5.22 29.73
CA VAL A 95 -1.93 -4.15 29.54
C VAL A 95 -0.58 -4.80 29.34
N THR A 96 0.19 -4.38 28.35
CA THR A 96 1.48 -4.99 28.03
C THR A 96 2.55 -3.94 27.78
N GLY A 97 3.54 -3.89 28.66
CA GLY A 97 4.75 -3.09 28.50
C GLY A 97 5.79 -3.76 27.60
N ALA A 98 6.43 -2.98 26.74
CA ALA A 98 7.50 -3.40 25.86
C ALA A 98 8.68 -2.43 25.97
N ASP A 99 9.89 -2.98 26.15
CA ASP A 99 11.13 -2.21 26.16
C ASP A 99 11.92 -2.43 24.87
N PHE A 100 12.60 -1.39 24.42
CA PHE A 100 13.54 -1.49 23.31
C PHE A 100 14.71 -2.42 23.64
N SER A 101 15.14 -3.24 22.68
CA SER A 101 16.24 -4.19 22.84
C SER A 101 17.34 -3.95 21.82
N GLU A 102 18.44 -3.36 22.28
CA GLU A 102 19.66 -3.18 21.46
C GLU A 102 20.22 -4.51 20.98
N ALA A 103 20.12 -5.58 21.78
CA ALA A 103 20.54 -6.92 21.38
C ALA A 103 19.75 -7.44 20.18
N LYS A 104 18.42 -7.22 20.13
CA LYS A 104 17.60 -7.58 18.97
C LYS A 104 17.94 -6.73 17.75
N VAL A 105 18.16 -5.43 17.91
CA VAL A 105 18.58 -4.55 16.80
C VAL A 105 19.91 -5.01 16.21
N ASN A 106 20.92 -5.22 17.05
CA ASN A 106 22.24 -5.69 16.62
C ASN A 106 22.18 -7.11 16.04
N GLY A 107 21.21 -7.93 16.45
CA GLY A 107 20.95 -9.25 15.90
C GLY A 107 20.06 -9.27 14.65
N GLY A 108 19.55 -8.11 14.19
CA GLY A 108 18.61 -8.04 13.05
C GLY A 108 17.26 -8.73 13.31
N VAL A 109 16.84 -8.80 14.57
CA VAL A 109 15.57 -9.42 15.00
C VAL A 109 14.48 -8.36 15.10
N TYR A 110 13.36 -8.60 14.41
CA TYR A 110 12.17 -7.75 14.43
C TYR A 110 11.02 -8.45 15.20
N PRO A 111 10.19 -7.72 15.98
CA PRO A 111 10.34 -6.32 16.34
C PRO A 111 11.49 -6.09 17.35
N PRO A 112 12.11 -4.90 17.38
CA PRO A 112 13.27 -4.59 18.23
C PRO A 112 12.87 -4.34 19.70
N ILE A 113 11.86 -5.04 20.19
CA ILE A 113 11.31 -4.90 21.54
C ILE A 113 11.29 -6.24 22.27
N VAL A 114 11.41 -6.17 23.59
CA VAL A 114 11.15 -7.28 24.50
C VAL A 114 9.86 -6.96 25.23
N VAL A 115 8.87 -7.82 25.00
CA VAL A 115 7.56 -7.76 25.62
C VAL A 115 7.68 -8.33 27.04
N GLY A 116 7.25 -7.57 28.05
CA GLY A 116 7.17 -8.06 29.42
C GLY A 116 5.81 -8.68 29.72
N ASN A 117 5.77 -9.60 30.69
CA ASN A 117 4.52 -10.14 31.20
C ASN A 117 3.84 -9.09 32.08
N TYR A 118 2.65 -8.65 31.69
CA TYR A 118 1.85 -7.74 32.50
C TYR A 118 0.39 -8.19 32.47
N GLY A 119 -0.18 -8.31 33.67
CA GLY A 119 -1.62 -8.46 33.86
C GLY A 119 -2.29 -7.09 34.01
N ILE A 120 -3.62 -7.09 34.16
CA ILE A 120 -4.40 -5.88 34.45
C ILE A 120 -3.93 -5.31 35.81
N SER A 121 -3.28 -4.13 35.80
CA SER A 121 -2.72 -3.50 36.99
C SER A 121 -2.96 -1.99 37.00
N SER A 122 -3.51 -1.47 38.09
CA SER A 122 -3.63 -0.02 38.32
C SER A 122 -2.28 0.69 38.49
N VAL A 123 -1.17 -0.05 38.60
CA VAL A 123 0.19 0.50 38.57
C VAL A 123 0.96 -0.13 37.43
N ILE A 124 1.35 0.70 36.46
CA ILE A 124 2.02 0.29 35.23
C ILE A 124 3.47 0.78 35.30
N PRO A 125 4.47 -0.10 35.13
CA PRO A 125 5.85 0.35 35.06
C PRO A 125 6.05 1.16 33.78
N LYS A 126 6.79 2.25 33.87
CA LYS A 126 7.17 3.01 32.67
C LYS A 126 8.05 2.14 31.78
N LYS A 127 7.64 2.01 30.51
CA LYS A 127 8.32 1.25 29.47
C LYS A 127 8.57 2.12 28.25
N TYR A 128 9.34 1.60 27.28
CA TYR A 128 9.42 2.25 25.97
C TYR A 128 8.02 2.42 25.38
N MET A 129 7.20 1.37 25.41
CA MET A 129 5.82 1.40 24.96
C MET A 129 4.92 0.57 25.87
N THR A 130 3.68 0.99 26.03
CA THR A 130 2.65 0.24 26.75
C THR A 130 1.46 0.07 25.84
N HIS A 131 0.95 -1.15 25.72
CA HIS A 131 -0.19 -1.49 24.91
C HIS A 131 -1.38 -1.81 25.79
N PHE A 132 -2.55 -1.31 25.43
CA PHE A 132 -3.81 -1.59 26.09
C PHE A 132 -4.69 -2.37 25.13
N THR A 133 -5.07 -3.59 25.49
CA THR A 133 -5.97 -4.41 24.68
C THR A 133 -7.37 -4.39 25.27
N PHE A 134 -8.34 -4.06 24.43
CA PHE A 134 -9.76 -3.95 24.77
C PHE A 134 -10.55 -5.01 24.00
N LEU A 135 -11.61 -5.52 24.64
CA LEU A 135 -12.73 -6.16 23.98
C LEU A 135 -13.82 -5.10 23.82
N VAL A 136 -14.30 -4.90 22.59
CA VAL A 136 -15.34 -3.94 22.27
C VAL A 136 -16.53 -4.71 21.72
N GLU A 137 -17.68 -4.56 22.35
CA GLU A 137 -18.94 -5.22 21.99
C GLU A 137 -19.95 -4.16 21.53
N ASN A 138 -20.56 -4.38 20.37
CA ASN A 138 -21.63 -3.54 19.88
C ASN A 138 -22.92 -3.85 20.65
N THR A 139 -23.35 -2.93 21.51
CA THR A 139 -24.56 -3.08 22.33
C THR A 139 -25.72 -2.20 21.86
N GLY A 140 -25.51 -1.46 20.77
CA GLY A 140 -26.48 -0.59 20.14
C GLY A 140 -27.47 -1.33 19.24
N ASP A 141 -28.06 -0.59 18.31
CA ASP A 141 -28.96 -1.11 17.27
C ASP A 141 -28.48 -0.79 15.85
N THR A 142 -27.25 -0.31 15.74
CA THR A 142 -26.60 0.09 14.49
C THR A 142 -25.48 -0.89 14.17
N ILE A 143 -25.46 -1.41 12.95
CA ILE A 143 -24.35 -2.20 12.42
C ILE A 143 -23.14 -1.28 12.32
N TRP A 144 -22.03 -1.64 12.95
CA TRP A 144 -20.77 -0.92 12.72
C TRP A 144 -20.12 -1.52 11.49
N ASP A 145 -20.32 -0.87 10.36
CA ASP A 145 -19.70 -1.24 9.11
C ASP A 145 -18.47 -0.36 8.82
N ALA A 146 -17.64 -0.87 7.93
CA ALA A 146 -16.53 -0.13 7.33
C ALA A 146 -16.89 0.35 5.92
N GLU A 147 -18.18 0.24 5.56
CA GLU A 147 -18.70 0.22 4.20
C GLU A 147 -19.81 1.22 4.09
N GLY A 148 -19.46 2.41 3.64
CA GLY A 148 -20.42 3.46 3.77
C GLY A 148 -19.74 4.79 4.03
N TYR A 149 -20.56 5.79 3.84
CA TYR A 149 -20.49 7.03 4.55
C TYR A 149 -20.65 6.79 6.07
N GLY A 150 -19.63 7.07 6.87
CA GLY A 150 -19.67 6.89 8.32
C GLY A 150 -18.83 5.71 8.80
N GLN A 151 -18.07 5.90 9.87
CA GLN A 151 -17.20 4.85 10.43
C GLN A 151 -17.08 4.98 11.94
N ILE A 152 -16.58 3.93 12.56
CA ILE A 152 -16.10 3.98 13.94
C ILE A 152 -14.59 4.21 13.96
N ARG A 153 -14.18 5.12 14.83
CA ARG A 153 -12.80 5.41 15.19
C ARG A 153 -12.61 5.15 16.66
N LEU A 154 -11.45 4.61 17.04
CA LEU A 154 -11.07 4.43 18.42
C LEU A 154 -9.82 5.25 18.75
N THR A 155 -9.87 5.98 19.85
CA THR A 155 -8.79 6.85 20.28
C THR A 155 -8.46 6.59 21.74
N LEU A 156 -7.17 6.49 22.06
CA LEU A 156 -6.72 6.39 23.44
C LEU A 156 -6.09 7.70 23.87
N ASN A 157 -6.77 8.41 24.77
CA ASN A 157 -6.35 9.68 25.32
C ASN A 157 -5.83 9.49 26.75
N LEU A 158 -4.63 9.99 27.03
CA LEU A 158 -4.07 10.03 28.38
C LEU A 158 -4.20 11.42 28.99
N VAL A 159 -4.84 11.49 30.16
CA VAL A 159 -5.04 12.73 30.92
C VAL A 159 -4.41 12.56 32.29
N ALA A 160 -3.49 13.46 32.68
CA ALA A 160 -2.91 13.47 34.00
C ALA A 160 -3.92 13.89 35.07
N ALA A 161 -3.62 13.62 36.34
CA ALA A 161 -4.49 13.98 37.47
C ALA A 161 -4.82 15.49 37.58
N ASP A 162 -4.00 16.36 36.97
CA ASP A 162 -4.23 17.81 36.90
C ASP A 162 -5.07 18.25 35.68
N GLY A 163 -5.51 17.30 34.84
CA GLY A 163 -6.27 17.54 33.61
C GLY A 163 -5.41 17.72 32.36
N THR A 164 -4.09 17.68 32.45
CA THR A 164 -3.19 17.87 31.29
C THR A 164 -3.25 16.66 30.34
N PRO A 165 -3.54 16.85 29.04
CA PRO A 165 -3.46 15.77 28.05
C PRO A 165 -1.99 15.48 27.67
N TYR A 166 -1.62 14.20 27.55
CA TYR A 166 -0.24 13.78 27.26
C TYR A 166 -0.06 12.98 25.97
N ASN A 167 -1.08 12.23 25.54
CA ASN A 167 -1.02 11.47 24.30
C ASN A 167 -2.41 11.24 23.74
N GLU A 168 -2.52 11.31 22.42
CA GLU A 168 -3.68 10.90 21.63
C GLU A 168 -3.15 9.90 20.60
N GLU A 169 -3.48 8.63 20.77
CA GLU A 169 -3.20 7.59 19.76
C GLU A 169 -4.51 7.20 19.12
N THR A 170 -4.57 7.31 17.80
CA THR A 170 -5.78 7.10 17.02
C THR A 170 -5.62 5.88 16.13
N ILE A 171 -6.60 4.97 16.18
CA ILE A 171 -6.76 3.87 15.24
C ILE A 171 -8.20 3.86 14.74
N ASN A 172 -8.39 3.84 13.42
CA ASN A 172 -9.71 3.63 12.83
C ASN A 172 -10.01 2.10 12.76
N TYR A 173 -11.20 1.68 13.21
CA TYR A 173 -11.60 0.26 13.28
C TYR A 173 -13.12 0.17 13.55
N PRO A 174 -13.87 -0.87 13.10
CA PRO A 174 -13.50 -2.17 12.49
C PRO A 174 -13.58 -2.24 10.96
N MET A 175 -12.93 -3.26 10.38
CA MET A 175 -12.93 -3.60 8.93
C MET A 175 -14.01 -4.61 8.53
N ASP A 176 -14.58 -5.25 9.54
CA ASP A 176 -15.63 -6.24 9.45
C ASP A 176 -16.89 -5.59 10.00
N TYR A 177 -18.05 -5.95 9.45
CA TYR A 177 -19.32 -5.57 10.07
C TYR A 177 -19.40 -6.17 11.47
N VAL A 178 -19.64 -5.32 12.46
CA VAL A 178 -19.92 -5.73 13.83
C VAL A 178 -21.40 -5.49 14.07
N TYR A 179 -22.19 -6.56 13.94
CA TYR A 179 -23.61 -6.50 14.21
C TYR A 179 -23.87 -6.33 15.72
N PRO A 180 -25.02 -5.77 16.13
CA PRO A 180 -25.43 -5.73 17.53
C PRO A 180 -25.37 -7.12 18.20
N GLY A 181 -24.61 -7.21 19.29
CA GLY A 181 -24.26 -8.42 20.04
C GLY A 181 -22.93 -9.07 19.64
N GLU A 182 -22.27 -8.60 18.58
CA GLU A 182 -20.94 -9.04 18.18
C GLU A 182 -19.84 -8.18 18.84
N TYR A 183 -18.63 -8.73 18.88
CA TYR A 183 -17.48 -8.08 19.52
C TYR A 183 -16.18 -8.30 18.74
N PHE A 184 -15.19 -7.44 19.01
CA PHE A 184 -13.83 -7.59 18.52
C PHE A 184 -12.80 -7.20 19.58
N GLU A 185 -11.57 -7.68 19.40
CA GLU A 185 -10.42 -7.25 20.20
C GLU A 185 -9.60 -6.19 19.45
N ILE A 186 -9.14 -5.16 20.17
CA ILE A 186 -8.25 -4.14 19.63
C ILE A 186 -7.15 -3.80 20.62
N THR A 187 -5.94 -3.57 20.12
CA THR A 187 -4.79 -3.18 20.93
C THR A 187 -4.31 -1.79 20.54
N LEU A 188 -4.26 -0.86 21.50
CA LEU A 188 -3.84 0.52 21.31
C LEU A 188 -2.49 0.77 22.02
N PRO A 189 -1.42 1.18 21.30
CA PRO A 189 -0.14 1.50 21.90
C PRO A 189 -0.14 2.90 22.55
N VAL A 190 0.76 3.10 23.51
CA VAL A 190 1.13 4.39 24.10
C VAL A 190 2.64 4.41 24.30
N PHE A 191 3.30 5.46 23.81
CA PHE A 191 4.73 5.69 24.06
C PHE A 191 4.99 6.22 25.47
N THR A 192 4.86 5.36 26.47
CA THR A 192 4.98 5.74 27.89
C THR A 192 6.34 6.34 28.25
N TYR A 193 7.40 6.15 27.46
CA TYR A 193 8.69 6.81 27.71
C TYR A 193 8.61 8.35 27.67
N ARG A 194 7.70 8.91 26.86
CA ARG A 194 7.44 10.35 26.74
C ARG A 194 6.54 10.91 27.83
N VAL A 195 5.84 10.04 28.56
CA VAL A 195 4.88 10.43 29.60
C VAL A 195 5.60 10.49 30.97
N PRO A 196 5.46 11.58 31.74
CA PRO A 196 6.02 11.67 33.09
C PRO A 196 5.49 10.58 34.04
N TYR A 197 6.19 10.33 35.14
CA TYR A 197 5.63 9.49 36.20
C TYR A 197 4.47 10.21 36.89
N GLY A 198 3.45 9.48 37.34
CA GLY A 198 2.28 10.07 37.97
C GLY A 198 1.01 9.26 37.77
N SER A 199 -0.11 9.79 38.25
CA SER A 199 -1.44 9.20 38.05
C SER A 199 -2.12 9.78 36.83
N TYR A 200 -2.76 8.90 36.07
CA TYR A 200 -3.39 9.19 34.80
C TYR A 200 -4.76 8.52 34.73
N THR A 201 -5.66 9.15 33.98
CA THR A 201 -6.85 8.53 33.43
C THR A 201 -6.60 8.25 31.95
N ALA A 202 -6.74 7.00 31.55
CA ALA A 202 -6.85 6.62 30.14
C ALA A 202 -8.32 6.67 29.74
N ASN A 203 -8.61 7.37 28.65
CA ASN A 203 -9.93 7.43 28.04
C ASN A 203 -9.84 6.77 26.67
N MET A 204 -10.46 5.60 26.53
CA MET A 204 -10.67 4.95 25.25
C MET A 204 -12.01 5.47 24.68
N ASP A 205 -11.91 6.27 23.64
CA ASP A 205 -13.02 6.97 23.00
C ASP A 205 -13.40 6.25 21.71
N ILE A 206 -14.65 5.82 21.62
CA ILE A 206 -15.28 5.34 20.40
C ILE A 206 -16.02 6.53 19.78
N ILE A 207 -15.50 6.96 18.65
CA ILE A 207 -15.92 8.15 17.94
C ILE A 207 -16.58 7.70 16.64
N TYR A 208 -17.81 8.12 16.42
CA TYR A 208 -18.44 7.98 15.12
C TYR A 208 -17.95 9.12 14.23
N CYS A 209 -17.18 8.78 13.21
CA CYS A 209 -16.75 9.70 12.18
C CYS A 209 -17.73 9.62 11.01
N GLY A 210 -18.86 10.31 11.17
CA GLY A 210 -19.73 10.73 10.06
C GLY A 210 -19.51 12.20 9.75
N GLN A 211 -20.47 12.83 9.07
CA GLN A 211 -20.38 14.24 8.72
C GLN A 211 -20.42 15.13 9.98
N GLU A 212 -19.28 15.61 10.46
CA GLU A 212 -19.27 16.67 11.45
C GLU A 212 -19.36 18.05 10.77
N ILE A 213 -20.24 18.90 11.30
CA ILE A 213 -20.67 20.21 10.79
C ILE A 213 -19.53 21.24 10.67
N THR A 214 -18.31 20.96 11.13
CA THR A 214 -17.24 21.96 11.25
C THR A 214 -16.38 22.05 9.98
N GLN A 215 -16.33 23.27 9.41
CA GLN A 215 -15.76 23.62 8.10
C GLN A 215 -14.26 23.28 7.88
N ASP A 216 -13.52 22.68 8.80
CA ASP A 216 -12.06 22.80 8.76
C ASP A 216 -11.21 21.59 9.22
N ARG A 217 -11.74 20.41 9.58
CA ARG A 217 -10.87 19.36 10.15
C ARG A 217 -11.17 17.93 9.73
N PHE A 218 -10.10 17.30 9.24
CA PHE A 218 -9.68 15.89 9.15
C PHE A 218 -10.63 14.77 9.62
N ILE A 219 -10.27 13.55 9.16
CA ILE A 219 -10.60 12.20 9.71
C ILE A 219 -10.49 12.09 11.25
N GLY A 220 -9.94 13.12 11.91
CA GLY A 220 -9.79 13.25 13.36
C GLY A 220 -11.00 13.86 14.11
N ASN A 221 -12.09 14.20 13.42
CA ASN A 221 -13.28 14.80 14.05
C ASN A 221 -14.49 13.89 13.89
N GLY A 222 -15.36 13.87 14.90
CA GLY A 222 -16.51 12.98 14.95
C GLY A 222 -17.22 13.05 16.29
N ILE A 223 -18.37 12.40 16.37
CA ILE A 223 -19.24 12.42 17.54
C ILE A 223 -18.74 11.34 18.50
N LEU A 224 -18.39 11.73 19.73
CA LEU A 224 -18.06 10.77 20.78
C LEU A 224 -19.32 9.95 21.13
N MET A 225 -19.26 8.64 20.89
CA MET A 225 -20.38 7.72 21.14
C MET A 225 -20.24 7.01 22.48
N THR A 226 -19.04 6.49 22.75
CA THR A 226 -18.74 5.77 24.00
C THR A 226 -17.37 6.17 24.51
N ARG A 227 -17.24 6.37 25.82
CA ARG A 227 -15.97 6.54 26.50
C ARG A 227 -15.79 5.47 27.57
N CYS A 228 -14.71 4.73 27.47
CA CYS A 228 -14.23 3.83 28.52
C CYS A 228 -13.05 4.49 29.24
N SER A 229 -13.28 4.90 30.49
CA SER A 229 -12.27 5.55 31.33
C SER A 229 -11.73 4.61 32.39
N PHE A 230 -10.42 4.62 32.60
CA PHE A 230 -9.80 3.90 33.71
C PHE A 230 -8.57 4.60 34.27
N GLY A 231 -8.40 4.54 35.59
CA GLY A 231 -7.27 5.15 36.30
C GLY A 231 -6.08 4.19 36.42
N PHE A 232 -4.87 4.72 36.22
CA PHE A 232 -3.63 4.02 36.48
C PHE A 232 -2.51 4.97 36.93
N THR A 233 -1.45 4.42 37.51
CA THR A 233 -0.26 5.16 37.91
C THR A 233 0.95 4.64 37.13
N LEU A 234 1.66 5.53 36.43
CA LEU A 234 2.97 5.26 35.87
C LEU A 234 4.04 5.39 36.96
N SER A 235 4.76 4.30 37.22
CA SER A 235 5.72 4.18 38.33
C SER A 235 7.05 3.59 37.87
N THR A 236 8.11 3.86 38.64
CA THR A 236 9.42 3.17 38.55
C THR A 236 9.40 1.79 39.22
N THR A 237 8.43 1.52 40.09
CA THR A 237 8.34 0.30 40.92
C THR A 237 7.08 -0.48 40.55
N LEU A 238 7.22 -1.79 40.30
CA LEU A 238 6.10 -2.73 40.26
C LEU A 238 5.70 -3.08 41.70
N PRO A 239 4.54 -2.64 42.23
CA PRO A 239 4.08 -3.14 43.52
C PRO A 239 3.70 -4.62 43.39
N GLY A 240 3.89 -5.39 44.47
CA GLY A 240 3.43 -6.78 44.54
C GLY A 240 1.91 -6.87 44.50
N MET A 241 1.41 -7.84 43.74
CA MET A 241 0.00 -8.19 43.45
C MET A 241 -0.90 -6.99 43.06
N PRO A 242 -1.26 -6.86 41.78
CA PRO A 242 -2.01 -5.71 41.27
C PRO A 242 -3.44 -5.64 41.83
N SER A 243 -3.93 -4.42 42.07
CA SER A 243 -5.36 -4.18 42.16
C SER A 243 -5.96 -4.18 40.75
N PRO A 244 -7.12 -4.82 40.53
CA PRO A 244 -7.80 -4.80 39.24
C PRO A 244 -8.13 -3.35 38.83
N ILE A 245 -8.00 -3.06 37.54
CA ILE A 245 -8.42 -1.79 36.95
C ILE A 245 -9.95 -1.82 36.84
N SER A 246 -10.64 -0.91 37.52
CA SER A 246 -12.06 -0.66 37.27
C SER A 246 -12.20 0.32 36.11
N ALA A 247 -12.77 -0.14 35.00
CA ALA A 247 -13.17 0.73 33.90
C ALA A 247 -14.60 1.23 34.12
N THR A 248 -14.86 2.49 33.77
CA THR A 248 -16.19 3.07 33.69
C THR A 248 -16.53 3.32 32.24
N VAL A 249 -17.66 2.79 31.78
CA VAL A 249 -18.15 3.00 30.42
C VAL A 249 -19.29 4.01 30.46
N GLU A 250 -19.13 5.09 29.72
CA GLU A 250 -20.15 6.12 29.50
C GLU A 250 -20.59 6.06 28.04
N ASN A 251 -21.90 5.88 27.82
CA ASN A 251 -22.50 5.93 26.50
C ASN A 251 -23.20 7.29 26.31
N TYR A 252 -22.88 7.98 25.24
CA TYR A 252 -23.43 9.29 24.86
C TYR A 252 -24.47 9.17 23.72
N ALA A 253 -24.84 7.93 23.38
CA ALA A 253 -25.55 7.53 22.16
C ALA A 253 -27.03 7.97 22.03
N ASP A 254 -27.59 8.71 23.00
CA ASP A 254 -28.98 9.19 22.90
C ASP A 254 -29.11 10.50 22.10
N GLN A 255 -28.03 10.97 21.47
CA GLN A 255 -28.11 12.04 20.47
C GLN A 255 -28.55 11.46 19.12
N ARG A 256 -29.82 10.99 19.05
CA ARG A 256 -30.54 10.68 17.81
C ARG A 256 -30.70 11.95 16.97
N ASN A 257 -29.61 12.36 16.34
CA ASN A 257 -29.54 13.58 15.59
C ASN A 257 -29.13 13.23 14.15
N PHE A 258 -29.86 12.29 13.55
CA PHE A 258 -29.73 11.98 12.13
C PHE A 258 -29.75 13.26 11.26
N TYR A 259 -30.52 14.29 11.68
CA TYR A 259 -30.57 15.62 11.06
C TYR A 259 -29.35 16.53 11.29
N ALA A 260 -28.55 16.29 12.32
CA ALA A 260 -27.30 17.01 12.54
C ALA A 260 -26.12 16.35 11.78
N VAL A 261 -26.28 15.10 11.35
CA VAL A 261 -25.20 14.26 10.82
C VAL A 261 -25.20 14.16 9.30
N SER A 262 -26.30 14.48 8.60
CA SER A 262 -26.32 14.48 7.13
C SER A 262 -26.75 15.84 6.58
N LYS A 263 -25.81 16.53 5.91
CA LYS A 263 -26.05 17.70 5.06
C LYS A 263 -26.38 17.32 3.62
N HIS A 264 -26.26 16.04 3.26
CA HIS A 264 -26.60 15.53 1.94
C HIS A 264 -28.02 14.96 1.94
N GLU A 265 -28.86 15.50 1.06
CA GLU A 265 -30.21 15.00 0.81
C GLU A 265 -30.19 13.58 0.20
N GLU A 266 -29.03 13.16 -0.33
CA GLU A 266 -28.84 11.86 -0.97
C GLU A 266 -27.40 11.33 -0.88
N LEU A 267 -27.27 10.00 -0.90
CA LEU A 267 -26.00 9.29 -1.09
C LEU A 267 -26.26 8.06 -1.97
N ASP A 268 -25.37 7.83 -2.94
CA ASP A 268 -25.30 6.61 -3.73
C ASP A 268 -23.88 6.05 -3.68
N GLU A 269 -23.73 4.83 -3.18
CA GLU A 269 -22.46 4.15 -2.93
C GLU A 269 -22.55 2.68 -3.36
N PHE A 270 -21.40 2.01 -3.50
CA PHE A 270 -21.39 0.57 -3.67
C PHE A 270 -22.03 -0.11 -2.45
N LEU A 271 -23.09 -0.90 -2.70
CA LEU A 271 -23.90 -1.62 -1.72
C LEU A 271 -24.79 -0.79 -0.80
N THR A 272 -24.81 0.54 -0.87
CA THR A 272 -25.64 1.39 -0.01
C THR A 272 -26.16 2.61 -0.77
N SER A 273 -27.44 2.96 -0.57
CA SER A 273 -28.01 4.20 -1.10
C SER A 273 -29.11 4.71 -0.17
N TYR A 274 -29.17 6.01 0.06
CA TYR A 274 -30.24 6.63 0.83
C TYR A 274 -30.73 7.95 0.23
N ARG A 275 -31.95 8.33 0.61
CA ARG A 275 -32.56 9.64 0.34
C ARG A 275 -33.23 10.19 1.59
N ILE A 276 -32.97 11.46 1.90
CA ILE A 276 -33.63 12.20 2.97
C ILE A 276 -34.77 13.00 2.37
N CYS A 277 -35.98 12.68 2.80
CA CYS A 277 -37.19 13.37 2.37
C CYS A 277 -37.62 14.37 3.44
N THR A 278 -37.93 15.60 3.04
CA THR A 278 -38.50 16.62 3.92
C THR A 278 -40.03 16.50 4.00
N PRO A 279 -40.67 17.10 5.04
CA PRO A 279 -42.12 16.99 5.21
C PRO A 279 -42.89 17.49 4.00
N ALA A 280 -43.77 16.65 3.45
CA ALA A 280 -44.60 16.96 2.29
C ALA A 280 -45.82 16.02 2.23
N THR A 281 -46.87 16.43 1.51
CA THR A 281 -48.07 15.60 1.34
C THR A 281 -47.76 14.32 0.55
N ALA A 282 -46.86 14.41 -0.43
CA ALA A 282 -46.36 13.29 -1.22
C ALA A 282 -44.93 13.59 -1.70
N VAL A 283 -44.06 12.58 -1.70
CA VAL A 283 -42.70 12.63 -2.27
C VAL A 283 -42.47 11.37 -3.09
N SER A 284 -41.80 11.51 -4.23
CA SER A 284 -41.37 10.37 -5.05
C SER A 284 -39.97 10.63 -5.59
N GLY A 285 -39.17 9.58 -5.71
CA GLY A 285 -37.81 9.65 -6.25
C GLY A 285 -37.24 8.27 -6.54
N ASN A 286 -35.94 8.21 -6.77
CA ASN A 286 -35.20 6.96 -6.94
C ASN A 286 -34.01 6.95 -5.96
N MET A 287 -33.79 5.82 -5.32
CA MET A 287 -32.47 5.46 -4.77
C MET A 287 -31.66 4.79 -5.88
N ARG A 288 -30.33 4.94 -5.94
CA ARG A 288 -29.50 4.28 -6.94
C ARG A 288 -28.56 3.30 -6.24
N LEU A 289 -28.84 2.01 -6.37
CA LEU A 289 -28.08 0.97 -5.68
C LEU A 289 -27.18 0.22 -6.66
N MET A 290 -25.93 0.00 -6.27
CA MET A 290 -25.02 -0.90 -6.97
C MET A 290 -24.84 -2.18 -6.14
N ALA A 291 -25.10 -3.34 -6.74
CA ALA A 291 -25.00 -4.64 -6.08
C ALA A 291 -23.70 -5.39 -6.48
N ALA A 292 -23.24 -6.29 -5.61
CA ALA A 292 -22.15 -7.21 -5.91
C ALA A 292 -22.68 -8.51 -6.55
N PRO A 293 -21.84 -9.29 -7.26
CA PRO A 293 -22.22 -10.59 -7.84
C PRO A 293 -22.76 -11.60 -6.82
N TRP A 294 -22.34 -11.49 -5.55
CA TRP A 294 -22.77 -12.36 -4.46
C TRP A 294 -23.88 -11.75 -3.58
N THR A 295 -24.49 -10.64 -3.98
CA THR A 295 -25.62 -10.07 -3.25
C THR A 295 -26.81 -11.04 -3.36
N GLU A 296 -27.22 -11.61 -2.24
CA GLU A 296 -28.35 -12.55 -2.18
C GLU A 296 -29.69 -11.81 -1.98
N SER A 297 -29.65 -10.70 -1.24
CA SER A 297 -30.82 -9.92 -0.88
C SER A 297 -30.47 -8.45 -0.69
N VAL A 298 -31.47 -7.59 -0.78
CA VAL A 298 -31.37 -6.16 -0.44
C VAL A 298 -32.32 -5.85 0.72
N THR A 299 -31.82 -5.15 1.73
CA THR A 299 -32.65 -4.61 2.81
C THR A 299 -33.10 -3.21 2.42
N LEU A 300 -34.41 -3.01 2.36
CA LEU A 300 -35.05 -1.71 2.22
C LEU A 300 -35.44 -1.18 3.58
N LYS A 301 -35.19 0.10 3.83
CA LYS A 301 -35.44 0.75 5.12
C LYS A 301 -36.26 2.01 4.93
N TYR A 302 -37.21 2.21 5.84
CA TYR A 302 -37.90 3.47 6.04
C TYR A 302 -37.67 3.91 7.48
N ILE A 303 -37.06 5.08 7.62
CA ILE A 303 -36.53 5.55 8.90
C ILE A 303 -37.16 6.91 9.21
N THR A 304 -37.70 7.03 10.41
CA THR A 304 -38.24 8.27 10.96
C THR A 304 -37.46 8.67 12.21
N ALA A 305 -37.82 9.79 12.84
CA ALA A 305 -37.24 10.18 14.12
C ALA A 305 -37.47 9.16 15.26
N ASN A 306 -38.47 8.28 15.14
CA ASN A 306 -38.92 7.41 16.23
C ASN A 306 -38.86 5.92 15.92
N GLU A 307 -38.80 5.53 14.64
CA GLU A 307 -38.86 4.14 14.23
C GLU A 307 -38.05 3.87 12.97
N ILE A 308 -37.63 2.61 12.82
CA ILE A 308 -37.07 2.03 11.61
C ILE A 308 -37.95 0.84 11.20
N ILE A 309 -38.30 0.79 9.92
CA ILE A 309 -39.05 -0.30 9.32
C ILE A 309 -38.19 -0.88 8.22
N THR A 310 -37.95 -2.19 8.26
CA THR A 310 -37.09 -2.87 7.31
C THR A 310 -37.84 -3.99 6.60
N GLN A 311 -37.54 -4.17 5.33
CA GLN A 311 -37.98 -5.31 4.54
C GLN A 311 -36.81 -5.82 3.71
N THR A 312 -36.49 -7.10 3.86
CA THR A 312 -35.47 -7.77 3.04
C THR A 312 -36.14 -8.44 1.85
N VAL A 313 -35.52 -8.28 0.67
CA VAL A 313 -36.01 -8.78 -0.61
C VAL A 313 -34.91 -9.62 -1.24
N ASP A 314 -35.20 -10.87 -1.56
CA ASP A 314 -34.27 -11.72 -2.31
C ASP A 314 -34.18 -11.22 -3.76
N VAL A 315 -32.97 -11.11 -4.29
CA VAL A 315 -32.73 -10.60 -5.65
C VAL A 315 -31.92 -11.61 -6.46
N GLN A 316 -32.13 -11.62 -7.77
CA GLN A 316 -31.23 -12.30 -8.69
C GLN A 316 -30.18 -11.30 -9.18
N ILE A 317 -28.92 -11.73 -9.27
CA ILE A 317 -27.86 -10.90 -9.82
C ILE A 317 -27.50 -11.39 -11.22
N ASP A 318 -27.55 -10.50 -12.20
CA ASP A 318 -26.91 -10.68 -13.50
C ASP A 318 -25.44 -10.29 -13.36
N ASP A 319 -24.57 -11.31 -13.39
CA ASP A 319 -23.13 -11.18 -13.22
C ASP A 319 -22.36 -11.05 -14.55
N SER A 320 -23.04 -10.84 -15.69
CA SER A 320 -22.39 -10.69 -17.00
C SER A 320 -21.37 -9.54 -17.06
N PHE A 321 -21.50 -8.51 -16.21
CA PHE A 321 -20.48 -7.47 -16.08
C PHE A 321 -19.12 -8.05 -15.65
N THR A 322 -19.10 -9.17 -14.92
CA THR A 322 -17.90 -9.88 -14.48
C THR A 322 -17.24 -10.70 -15.59
N ASP A 323 -17.78 -10.69 -16.81
CA ASP A 323 -17.11 -11.31 -17.94
C ASP A 323 -15.72 -10.72 -18.13
N PHE A 324 -14.74 -11.60 -18.24
CA PHE A 324 -13.32 -11.29 -18.23
C PHE A 324 -12.68 -11.89 -19.48
N GLU A 325 -11.87 -11.10 -20.18
CA GLU A 325 -11.15 -11.57 -21.37
C GLU A 325 -9.67 -11.69 -21.04
N PHE A 326 -9.05 -12.81 -21.44
CA PHE A 326 -7.61 -12.97 -21.30
C PHE A 326 -6.87 -11.93 -22.17
N ASN A 327 -5.99 -11.15 -21.55
CA ASN A 327 -5.14 -10.18 -22.21
C ASN A 327 -3.66 -10.61 -22.08
N PRO A 328 -3.12 -11.36 -23.06
CA PRO A 328 -1.73 -11.82 -23.03
C PRO A 328 -0.71 -10.69 -23.23
N GLU A 329 -1.13 -9.54 -23.77
CA GLU A 329 -0.25 -8.40 -24.01
C GLU A 329 0.00 -7.57 -22.76
N ASN A 330 -0.72 -7.81 -21.66
CA ASN A 330 -0.54 -7.07 -20.43
C ASN A 330 0.81 -7.46 -19.77
N PRO A 331 1.80 -6.53 -19.70
CA PRO A 331 3.09 -6.81 -19.07
C PRO A 331 2.98 -6.87 -17.54
N TRP A 332 1.89 -6.38 -16.96
CA TRP A 332 1.64 -6.37 -15.52
C TRP A 332 0.98 -7.67 -15.05
N THR A 333 1.71 -8.76 -15.23
CA THR A 333 1.28 -10.10 -14.85
C THR A 333 2.29 -10.82 -13.99
N VAL A 334 1.82 -11.79 -13.22
CA VAL A 334 2.60 -12.72 -12.40
C VAL A 334 2.48 -14.11 -12.99
N LEU A 335 3.62 -14.79 -13.13
CA LEU A 335 3.62 -16.17 -13.61
C LEU A 335 3.16 -17.12 -12.50
N LYS A 336 2.11 -17.89 -12.79
CA LYS A 336 1.62 -19.00 -11.96
C LYS A 336 1.48 -20.21 -12.86
N ASP A 337 2.22 -21.28 -12.54
CA ASP A 337 2.24 -22.53 -13.33
C ASP A 337 2.54 -22.29 -14.82
N GLY A 338 3.46 -21.35 -15.11
CA GLY A 338 3.83 -20.97 -16.49
C GLY A 338 2.83 -20.05 -17.21
N ARG A 339 1.81 -19.55 -16.52
CA ARG A 339 0.73 -18.74 -17.10
C ARG A 339 0.71 -17.31 -16.53
N PRO A 340 0.45 -16.27 -17.35
CA PRO A 340 0.47 -14.87 -16.92
C PRO A 340 -0.88 -14.44 -16.32
N PHE A 341 -0.98 -14.50 -14.99
CA PHE A 341 -2.15 -14.01 -14.26
C PHE A 341 -2.04 -12.50 -14.00
N PRO A 342 -3.17 -11.76 -13.90
CA PRO A 342 -3.13 -10.35 -13.51
C PRO A 342 -2.29 -10.14 -12.25
N ALA A 343 -1.38 -9.15 -12.27
CA ALA A 343 -0.64 -8.78 -11.08
C ALA A 343 -1.56 -7.98 -10.14
N LEU A 344 -2.24 -8.70 -9.24
CA LEU A 344 -2.95 -8.09 -8.12
C LEU A 344 -1.93 -7.58 -7.10
N MET A 345 -1.86 -6.26 -6.94
CA MET A 345 -0.88 -5.52 -6.14
C MET A 345 -1.55 -4.70 -5.03
N PRO A 346 -1.96 -5.33 -3.92
CA PRO A 346 -2.41 -4.58 -2.75
C PRO A 346 -1.27 -3.73 -2.19
N LYS A 347 -1.55 -2.47 -1.84
CA LYS A 347 -0.55 -1.54 -1.30
C LYS A 347 -0.51 -1.54 0.23
N SER A 348 0.63 -1.87 0.80
CA SER A 348 0.89 -1.93 2.24
C SER A 348 1.79 -0.76 2.73
N MET A 349 1.70 -0.39 4.01
CA MET A 349 2.58 0.59 4.67
C MET A 349 3.34 -0.03 5.87
N PRO A 350 4.10 -1.12 5.64
CA PRO A 350 4.47 -2.06 6.69
C PRO A 350 5.39 -1.47 7.76
N CYS A 351 6.05 -0.35 7.45
CA CYS A 351 6.89 0.38 8.40
C CYS A 351 6.10 1.20 9.42
N ILE A 352 4.92 1.70 9.06
CA ILE A 352 4.09 2.48 9.96
C ILE A 352 3.04 1.57 10.58
N ARG A 353 2.06 1.14 9.79
CA ARG A 353 0.77 0.74 10.37
C ARG A 353 0.77 -0.72 10.77
N GLU A 354 1.36 -1.60 9.98
CA GLU A 354 1.51 -3.02 10.30
C GLU A 354 2.65 -3.30 11.27
N SER A 355 3.47 -2.27 11.55
CA SER A 355 4.55 -2.36 12.53
C SER A 355 4.01 -2.25 13.97
N TYR A 356 4.81 -1.71 14.88
CA TYR A 356 4.47 -1.60 16.30
C TYR A 356 3.18 -0.79 16.56
N TYR A 357 2.72 0.03 15.62
CA TYR A 357 1.44 0.73 15.73
C TYR A 357 0.24 -0.24 15.76
N SER A 358 0.34 -1.43 15.13
CA SER A 358 -0.68 -2.48 15.19
C SER A 358 -0.57 -3.39 16.42
N GLY A 359 0.46 -3.22 17.25
CA GLY A 359 0.59 -3.92 18.53
C GLY A 359 1.96 -4.56 18.79
N ILE A 360 2.02 -5.31 19.89
CA ILE A 360 3.24 -5.97 20.40
C ILE A 360 3.79 -7.08 19.51
N ASN A 361 2.94 -7.67 18.66
CA ASN A 361 3.27 -8.78 17.76
C ASN A 361 3.34 -8.30 16.31
N ALA A 362 4.10 -7.23 16.07
CA ALA A 362 4.17 -6.57 14.76
C ALA A 362 4.65 -7.51 13.63
N ASP A 363 5.54 -8.45 13.95
CA ASP A 363 5.99 -9.53 13.07
C ASP A 363 4.87 -10.50 12.68
N GLU A 364 4.10 -10.99 13.65
CA GLU A 364 2.93 -11.84 13.41
C GLU A 364 1.86 -11.10 12.59
N ASN A 365 1.63 -9.82 12.89
CA ASN A 365 0.70 -8.98 12.16
C ASN A 365 1.12 -8.85 10.69
N ILE A 366 2.35 -8.41 10.40
CA ILE A 366 2.89 -8.31 9.03
C ILE A 366 2.72 -9.64 8.29
N THR A 367 3.07 -10.75 8.95
CA THR A 367 2.95 -12.09 8.36
C THR A 367 1.50 -12.44 8.03
N ALA A 368 0.58 -12.23 8.97
CA ALA A 368 -0.84 -12.52 8.78
C ALA A 368 -1.45 -11.67 7.65
N TRP A 369 -1.02 -10.41 7.52
CA TRP A 369 -1.43 -9.53 6.43
C TRP A 369 -0.99 -10.04 5.06
N LEU A 370 0.27 -10.45 4.94
CA LEU A 370 0.81 -11.02 3.71
C LEU A 370 0.15 -12.36 3.35
N VAL A 371 -0.16 -13.19 4.35
CA VAL A 371 -0.94 -14.42 4.15
C VAL A 371 -2.34 -14.09 3.65
N LYS A 372 -3.05 -13.13 4.27
CA LYS A 372 -4.38 -12.70 3.81
C LYS A 372 -4.33 -12.15 2.38
N ALA A 373 -3.31 -11.37 2.03
CA ALA A 373 -3.11 -10.89 0.66
C ALA A 373 -2.87 -12.04 -0.33
N LYS A 374 -2.04 -13.02 0.06
CA LYS A 374 -1.80 -14.22 -0.76
C LYS A 374 -3.05 -15.06 -0.95
N ASP A 375 -3.91 -15.17 0.07
CA ASP A 375 -5.17 -15.92 0.05
C ASP A 375 -6.22 -15.29 -0.86
N VAL A 376 -6.16 -13.99 -1.12
CA VAL A 376 -7.00 -13.33 -2.14
C VAL A 376 -6.40 -13.40 -3.55
N GLY A 377 -5.30 -14.13 -3.72
CA GLY A 377 -4.62 -14.30 -5.01
C GLY A 377 -3.52 -13.28 -5.30
N ALA A 378 -3.21 -12.35 -4.39
CA ALA A 378 -2.08 -11.44 -4.59
C ALA A 378 -0.76 -12.23 -4.62
N ARG A 379 0.09 -11.89 -5.57
CA ARG A 379 1.47 -12.43 -5.70
C ARG A 379 2.51 -11.34 -5.83
N ALA A 380 2.07 -10.10 -5.96
CA ALA A 380 2.88 -8.92 -5.85
C ALA A 380 2.24 -7.98 -4.83
N MET A 381 3.05 -7.19 -4.14
CA MET A 381 2.59 -6.18 -3.20
C MET A 381 3.06 -4.81 -3.71
N GLY A 382 2.16 -3.84 -3.70
CA GLY A 382 2.57 -2.45 -3.65
C GLY A 382 3.07 -2.14 -2.24
N MET A 383 4.06 -1.28 -2.10
CA MET A 383 4.49 -0.84 -0.78
C MET A 383 4.83 0.64 -0.85
N MET A 384 4.22 1.45 0.02
CA MET A 384 4.78 2.77 0.29
C MET A 384 5.84 2.61 1.37
N SER A 385 7.11 2.63 0.96
CA SER A 385 8.18 2.92 1.89
C SER A 385 8.57 4.36 1.68
N TYR A 386 8.48 5.15 2.74
CA TYR A 386 9.23 6.39 2.77
C TYR A 386 10.73 6.07 2.61
N ASN A 387 11.55 7.11 2.48
CA ASN A 387 13.01 7.03 2.64
C ASN A 387 13.45 6.47 4.04
N TRP A 388 12.57 5.83 4.80
CA TRP A 388 12.85 5.23 6.09
C TRP A 388 13.63 3.93 6.01
N ALA A 389 13.62 3.24 4.86
CA ALA A 389 14.62 2.21 4.58
C ALA A 389 16.03 2.83 4.64
N LEU A 390 16.18 4.03 4.06
CA LEU A 390 17.41 4.83 4.13
C LEU A 390 17.67 5.34 5.55
N TRP A 391 16.65 5.69 6.34
CA TRP A 391 16.85 6.04 7.76
C TRP A 391 17.33 4.84 8.58
N GLY A 392 16.77 3.65 8.35
CA GLY A 392 17.25 2.41 8.96
C GLY A 392 18.71 2.13 8.62
N PHE A 393 19.10 2.37 7.36
CA PHE A 393 20.49 2.32 6.93
C PHE A 393 21.34 3.38 7.64
N ARG A 394 20.92 4.64 7.60
CA ARG A 394 21.60 5.79 8.23
C ARG A 394 21.85 5.55 9.70
N ASP A 395 20.83 5.21 10.46
CA ASP A 395 20.91 5.22 11.92
C ASP A 395 21.74 4.04 12.45
N ARG A 396 21.90 2.97 11.65
CA ARG A 396 22.89 1.91 11.92
C ARG A 396 24.34 2.38 11.71
N VAL A 397 24.57 3.31 10.80
CA VAL A 397 25.92 3.75 10.40
C VAL A 397 26.36 5.03 11.13
N TYR A 398 25.48 6.01 11.29
CA TYR A 398 25.83 7.39 11.67
C TYR A 398 25.21 7.88 12.98
N ASN A 399 24.01 7.43 13.34
CA ASN A 399 23.30 7.94 14.53
C ASN A 399 22.62 6.82 15.35
N PRO A 400 23.42 5.92 15.97
CA PRO A 400 22.88 4.82 16.77
C PRO A 400 22.10 5.31 18.01
N SER A 401 22.17 6.59 18.35
CA SER A 401 21.40 7.21 19.44
C SER A 401 19.96 7.58 19.06
N ASN A 402 19.61 7.72 17.78
CA ASN A 402 18.26 8.10 17.38
C ASN A 402 17.32 6.89 17.41
N ARG A 403 16.57 6.74 18.53
CA ARG A 403 15.78 5.53 18.78
C ARG A 403 14.44 5.43 18.06
N SER A 404 13.98 6.51 17.45
CA SER A 404 12.62 6.59 16.88
C SER A 404 12.48 5.88 15.53
N THR A 405 13.57 5.81 14.77
CA THR A 405 13.66 5.24 13.41
C THR A 405 14.02 3.75 13.38
N PHE A 406 14.46 3.18 14.51
CA PHE A 406 14.79 1.75 14.63
C PHE A 406 13.61 0.80 14.41
N PHE A 407 12.39 1.32 14.30
CA PHE A 407 11.23 0.49 14.00
C PHE A 407 10.94 0.41 12.50
N TRP A 408 11.24 1.47 11.74
CA TRP A 408 10.81 1.58 10.34
C TRP A 408 11.72 0.82 9.38
N GLY A 409 13.04 0.99 9.46
CA GLY A 409 13.96 0.20 8.63
C GLY A 409 13.82 -1.32 8.87
N PRO A 410 13.97 -1.79 10.12
CA PRO A 410 13.86 -3.22 10.43
C PRO A 410 12.50 -3.86 10.11
N SER A 411 11.39 -3.11 10.18
CA SER A 411 10.08 -3.64 9.76
C SER A 411 10.01 -3.84 8.24
N LEU A 412 10.57 -2.93 7.44
CA LEU A 412 10.70 -3.12 5.99
C LEU A 412 11.57 -4.35 5.66
N GLU A 413 12.73 -4.48 6.32
CA GLU A 413 13.59 -5.66 6.14
C GLU A 413 12.86 -6.96 6.47
N TYR A 414 12.08 -6.97 7.56
CA TYR A 414 11.26 -8.12 7.95
C TYR A 414 10.15 -8.39 6.91
N TYR A 415 9.44 -7.36 6.46
CA TYR A 415 8.42 -7.45 5.42
C TYR A 415 8.97 -8.07 4.13
N TYR A 416 10.16 -7.65 3.67
CA TYR A 416 10.80 -8.23 2.48
C TYR A 416 11.18 -9.70 2.67
N LYS A 417 11.68 -10.06 3.86
CA LYS A 417 11.98 -11.47 4.20
C LYS A 417 10.71 -12.33 4.19
N GLU A 418 9.60 -11.81 4.71
CA GLU A 418 8.32 -12.53 4.67
C GLU A 418 7.75 -12.63 3.26
N CYS A 419 7.84 -11.57 2.45
CA CYS A 419 7.51 -11.65 1.03
C CYS A 419 8.32 -12.74 0.33
N ARG A 420 9.64 -12.79 0.56
CA ARG A 420 10.53 -13.85 0.04
C ARG A 420 10.06 -15.24 0.48
N ARG A 421 9.80 -15.43 1.77
CA ARG A 421 9.34 -16.71 2.35
C ARG A 421 8.01 -17.16 1.75
N LEU A 422 7.11 -16.21 1.49
CA LEU A 422 5.79 -16.47 0.93
C LEU A 422 5.78 -16.56 -0.60
N GLY A 423 6.92 -16.30 -1.28
CA GLY A 423 7.01 -16.27 -2.73
C GLY A 423 6.28 -15.09 -3.37
N MET A 424 6.11 -13.99 -2.63
CA MET A 424 5.50 -12.76 -3.10
C MET A 424 6.57 -11.78 -3.60
N LYS A 425 6.20 -10.99 -4.60
CA LYS A 425 7.04 -9.91 -5.15
C LYS A 425 6.63 -8.54 -4.59
N VAL A 426 7.49 -7.55 -4.74
CA VAL A 426 7.26 -6.17 -4.25
C VAL A 426 7.53 -5.17 -5.37
N LEU A 427 6.53 -4.35 -5.70
CA LEU A 427 6.73 -3.14 -6.50
C LEU A 427 7.57 -2.17 -5.67
N TRP A 428 8.77 -1.86 -6.16
CA TRP A 428 9.74 -1.13 -5.37
C TRP A 428 9.47 0.38 -5.36
N TRP A 429 9.63 0.98 -4.18
CA TRP A 429 9.53 2.42 -4.02
C TRP A 429 10.93 3.02 -3.90
N GLY A 430 11.29 3.83 -4.89
CA GLY A 430 12.56 4.53 -4.96
C GLY A 430 12.67 5.62 -3.90
N SER A 431 11.66 6.49 -3.78
CA SER A 431 11.59 7.47 -2.69
C SER A 431 10.18 8.01 -2.45
N TYR A 432 9.92 8.40 -1.22
CA TYR A 432 8.81 9.28 -0.86
C TYR A 432 9.41 10.62 -0.44
N GLU A 433 9.03 11.68 -1.15
CA GLU A 433 9.48 13.06 -0.98
C GLU A 433 11.01 13.27 -1.05
N PHE A 434 11.46 13.93 -2.11
CA PHE A 434 12.88 14.25 -2.34
C PHE A 434 13.48 15.34 -1.45
N GLN A 435 12.74 15.85 -0.46
CA GLN A 435 13.19 16.95 0.39
C GLN A 435 13.85 16.46 1.68
N ASN A 436 14.48 15.30 1.73
CA ASN A 436 14.86 14.69 3.00
C ASN A 436 16.39 14.56 3.16
N GLU A 437 16.89 14.93 4.35
CA GLU A 437 18.31 14.91 4.78
C GLU A 437 19.02 13.56 4.51
N ALA A 438 18.27 12.47 4.37
CA ALA A 438 18.81 11.13 4.18
C ALA A 438 19.57 10.93 2.86
N TYR A 439 19.29 11.71 1.81
CA TYR A 439 19.95 11.52 0.51
C TYR A 439 21.35 12.14 0.46
N ASP A 440 21.59 13.22 1.21
CA ASP A 440 22.94 13.77 1.40
C ASP A 440 23.88 12.72 1.96
N GLU A 441 23.42 12.00 2.98
CA GLU A 441 24.23 11.02 3.68
C GLU A 441 24.48 9.76 2.82
N VAL A 442 23.53 9.39 1.96
CA VAL A 442 23.70 8.28 0.99
C VAL A 442 24.64 8.68 -0.15
N ALA A 443 24.54 9.92 -0.65
CA ALA A 443 25.49 10.44 -1.63
C ALA A 443 26.89 10.57 -1.02
N ALA A 444 27.01 11.02 0.23
CA ALA A 444 28.26 11.17 0.97
C ALA A 444 29.01 9.84 1.21
N LEU A 445 28.30 8.71 1.39
CA LEU A 445 28.89 7.37 1.54
C LEU A 445 29.78 6.94 0.36
N LYS A 446 29.60 7.54 -0.82
CA LYS A 446 30.47 7.30 -1.98
C LYS A 446 31.19 8.54 -2.48
N LEU A 447 30.71 9.75 -2.19
CA LEU A 447 31.31 10.99 -2.69
C LEU A 447 32.41 11.56 -1.78
N ASP A 448 32.63 10.99 -0.58
CA ASP A 448 33.72 11.38 0.34
C ASP A 448 33.69 12.89 0.71
N ASP A 449 32.50 13.49 0.66
CA ASP A 449 32.29 14.93 0.80
C ASP A 449 31.46 15.26 2.06
N ASN A 450 31.99 16.15 2.90
CA ASN A 450 31.47 16.50 4.23
C ASN A 450 30.50 17.70 4.21
N ARG A 451 29.67 17.84 3.17
CA ARG A 451 28.67 18.91 3.07
C ARG A 451 27.41 18.52 3.88
N TYR A 452 27.44 18.67 5.21
CA TYR A 452 26.32 18.32 6.10
C TYR A 452 25.52 19.56 6.56
N GLY A 453 24.19 19.52 6.45
CA GLY A 453 23.28 20.34 7.26
C GLY A 453 22.21 21.17 6.55
N ASP A 454 22.22 21.23 5.21
CA ASP A 454 21.22 21.97 4.42
C ASP A 454 20.37 21.00 3.58
N TRP A 455 19.11 21.34 3.34
CA TRP A 455 18.18 20.50 2.57
C TRP A 455 18.66 20.38 1.11
N VAL A 456 18.89 19.17 0.61
CA VAL A 456 19.19 18.94 -0.82
C VAL A 456 18.03 19.43 -1.67
N SER A 457 18.34 20.37 -2.55
CA SER A 457 17.37 20.79 -3.55
C SER A 457 17.33 19.77 -4.68
N ARG A 458 16.17 19.65 -5.32
CA ARG A 458 15.99 18.85 -6.54
C ARG A 458 16.89 19.30 -7.69
N SER A 459 17.46 20.50 -7.64
CA SER A 459 18.42 20.96 -8.63
C SER A 459 19.86 20.49 -8.36
N ASP A 460 20.11 19.76 -7.27
CA ASP A 460 21.44 19.23 -6.95
C ASP A 460 21.75 17.97 -7.78
N PRO A 461 22.82 17.98 -8.61
CA PRO A 461 23.22 16.81 -9.40
C PRO A 461 23.68 15.61 -8.55
N ASP A 462 24.15 15.83 -7.31
CA ASP A 462 24.62 14.76 -6.42
C ASP A 462 23.44 13.86 -5.97
N LEU A 463 22.22 14.43 -5.92
CA LEU A 463 20.99 13.70 -5.59
C LEU A 463 20.71 12.56 -6.59
N ILE A 464 20.83 12.82 -7.89
CA ILE A 464 20.60 11.83 -8.95
C ILE A 464 21.57 10.64 -8.80
N THR A 465 22.84 10.94 -8.52
CA THR A 465 23.86 9.92 -8.28
C THR A 465 23.57 9.11 -7.01
N GLY A 466 23.15 9.78 -5.94
CA GLY A 466 22.75 9.16 -4.68
C GLY A 466 21.58 8.18 -4.84
N ILE A 467 20.56 8.56 -5.61
CA ILE A 467 19.42 7.69 -5.96
C ILE A 467 19.91 6.43 -6.68
N GLY A 468 20.78 6.58 -7.68
CA GLY A 468 21.35 5.43 -8.39
C GLY A 468 22.09 4.48 -7.45
N CYS A 469 22.86 5.01 -6.49
CA CYS A 469 23.56 4.18 -5.50
C CYS A 469 22.62 3.46 -4.54
N TYR A 470 21.53 4.09 -4.13
CA TYR A 470 20.50 3.44 -3.33
C TYR A 470 19.86 2.28 -4.08
N ILE A 471 19.53 2.47 -5.36
CA ILE A 471 18.92 1.42 -6.19
C ILE A 471 19.88 0.26 -6.42
N ASP A 472 21.18 0.53 -6.65
CA ASP A 472 22.21 -0.54 -6.70
C ASP A 472 22.18 -1.39 -5.41
N TRP A 473 22.23 -0.74 -4.25
CA TRP A 473 22.16 -1.43 -2.96
C TRP A 473 20.85 -2.22 -2.80
N ALA A 474 19.72 -1.65 -3.20
CA ALA A 474 18.43 -2.29 -3.10
C ALA A 474 18.37 -3.56 -3.96
N ILE A 475 18.85 -3.49 -5.21
CA ILE A 475 18.91 -4.65 -6.12
C ILE A 475 19.85 -5.72 -5.57
N ASP A 476 21.02 -5.34 -5.06
CA ASP A 476 22.00 -6.29 -4.50
C ASP A 476 21.44 -7.08 -3.30
N ASN A 477 20.54 -6.49 -2.51
CA ASN A 477 20.02 -7.09 -1.28
C ASN A 477 18.61 -7.70 -1.42
N TYR A 478 17.81 -7.18 -2.34
CA TYR A 478 16.38 -7.47 -2.46
C TYR A 478 15.90 -7.65 -3.91
N GLY A 479 16.80 -7.64 -4.91
CA GLY A 479 16.43 -7.78 -6.32
C GLY A 479 15.67 -9.07 -6.64
N ASP A 480 15.82 -10.11 -5.82
CA ASP A 480 15.08 -11.37 -5.94
C ASP A 480 13.60 -11.25 -5.52
N VAL A 481 13.26 -10.33 -4.61
CA VAL A 481 11.88 -10.05 -4.19
C VAL A 481 11.25 -8.90 -4.98
N MET A 482 12.03 -8.10 -5.71
CA MET A 482 11.47 -7.06 -6.55
C MET A 482 10.57 -7.64 -7.64
N TYR A 483 9.44 -6.98 -7.87
CA TYR A 483 8.52 -7.32 -8.94
C TYR A 483 9.16 -6.99 -10.28
N ARG A 484 9.02 -7.92 -11.23
CA ARG A 484 9.35 -7.72 -12.64
C ARG A 484 8.10 -8.02 -13.45
N THR A 485 7.87 -7.17 -14.43
CA THR A 485 6.83 -7.36 -15.44
C THR A 485 7.16 -8.57 -16.32
N ALA A 486 6.16 -9.12 -17.02
CA ALA A 486 6.33 -10.31 -17.86
C ALA A 486 7.33 -10.08 -19.01
N ASP A 487 7.50 -8.85 -19.47
CA ASP A 487 8.49 -8.46 -20.48
C ASP A 487 9.88 -8.14 -19.88
N GLY A 488 10.06 -8.31 -18.57
CA GLY A 488 11.34 -8.24 -17.86
C GLY A 488 11.68 -6.87 -17.27
N ARG A 489 10.83 -5.86 -17.44
CA ARG A 489 11.05 -4.50 -16.90
C ARG A 489 10.95 -4.51 -15.38
N LEU A 490 11.81 -3.72 -14.74
CA LEU A 490 11.86 -3.53 -13.28
C LEU A 490 11.26 -2.16 -12.91
N PRO A 491 9.98 -2.10 -12.53
CA PRO A 491 9.34 -0.84 -12.17
C PRO A 491 9.81 -0.32 -10.81
N ILE A 492 10.30 0.93 -10.79
CA ILE A 492 10.66 1.68 -9.60
C ILE A 492 9.80 2.94 -9.50
N VAL A 493 9.05 3.07 -8.41
CA VAL A 493 8.10 4.16 -8.18
C VAL A 493 8.74 5.30 -7.39
N TYR A 494 8.44 6.55 -7.76
CA TYR A 494 8.81 7.73 -6.99
C TYR A 494 7.61 8.61 -6.69
N ASP A 495 7.57 9.16 -5.48
CA ASP A 495 6.61 10.19 -5.09
C ASP A 495 7.34 11.51 -4.85
N PHE A 496 6.87 12.56 -5.51
CA PHE A 496 7.41 13.92 -5.41
C PHE A 496 6.68 14.79 -4.42
N GLY A 497 5.48 14.37 -3.99
CA GLY A 497 4.54 15.14 -3.19
C GLY A 497 4.40 16.57 -3.72
N ASN A 498 4.43 16.79 -5.04
CA ASN A 498 4.39 18.13 -5.66
C ASN A 498 3.14 18.92 -5.28
N GLY A 499 2.11 18.23 -4.83
CA GLY A 499 1.02 18.73 -3.98
C GLY A 499 0.58 17.62 -3.02
N MET A 500 -0.21 17.94 -2.00
CA MET A 500 -0.99 16.92 -1.26
C MET A 500 -2.47 17.25 -1.39
N ALA A 501 -3.24 16.36 -2.02
CA ALA A 501 -4.68 16.56 -2.17
C ALA A 501 -5.43 16.44 -0.85
N TRP A 502 -4.87 15.76 0.16
CA TRP A 502 -5.44 15.54 1.48
C TRP A 502 -6.00 16.80 2.16
N HIS A 503 -5.49 17.97 1.76
CA HIS A 503 -5.88 19.26 2.28
C HIS A 503 -6.48 20.23 1.24
N GLY A 504 -6.38 19.97 -0.06
CA GLY A 504 -6.61 21.03 -1.06
C GLY A 504 -5.69 22.24 -0.85
N VAL A 505 -4.53 22.05 -0.21
CA VAL A 505 -3.65 23.14 0.20
C VAL A 505 -2.47 23.20 -0.76
N GLY A 506 -2.61 24.05 -1.77
CA GLY A 506 -1.51 24.77 -2.43
C GLY A 506 -0.43 23.97 -3.14
N ARG A 507 0.39 24.71 -3.88
CA ARG A 507 1.60 24.22 -4.53
C ARG A 507 2.71 24.02 -3.51
N ARG A 508 3.44 22.91 -3.64
CA ARG A 508 4.56 22.62 -2.74
C ARG A 508 5.71 23.60 -2.93
N TRP A 509 6.38 23.90 -1.81
CA TRP A 509 7.61 24.68 -1.72
C TRP A 509 8.73 24.12 -2.64
N LEU A 510 9.31 24.99 -3.45
CA LEU A 510 10.43 24.77 -4.37
C LEU A 510 11.78 24.73 -3.66
N GLY A 511 11.98 25.63 -2.70
CA GLY A 511 13.25 25.84 -2.02
C GLY A 511 14.23 26.73 -2.78
N ALA A 512 15.17 27.32 -2.03
CA ALA A 512 16.02 28.42 -2.50
C ALA A 512 16.84 28.11 -3.76
N SER A 513 17.38 26.89 -3.89
CA SER A 513 18.16 26.53 -5.09
C SER A 513 17.28 26.30 -6.32
N THR A 514 16.08 25.74 -6.15
CA THR A 514 15.10 25.58 -7.24
C THR A 514 14.57 26.95 -7.67
N GLN A 515 14.34 27.86 -6.73
CA GLN A 515 13.92 29.23 -6.99
C GLN A 515 14.94 30.00 -7.83
N LYS A 516 16.24 29.80 -7.62
CA LYS A 516 17.28 30.36 -8.50
C LYS A 516 17.16 29.87 -9.94
N VAL A 517 16.85 28.59 -10.15
CA VAL A 517 16.60 28.02 -11.48
C VAL A 517 15.36 28.65 -12.11
N PHE A 518 14.29 28.86 -11.34
CA PHE A 518 13.10 29.57 -11.80
C PHE A 518 13.43 30.99 -12.28
N ILE A 519 14.18 31.76 -11.47
CA ILE A 519 14.60 33.12 -11.80
C ILE A 519 15.41 33.17 -13.10
N GLU A 520 16.36 32.24 -13.28
CA GLU A 520 17.15 32.17 -14.52
C GLU A 520 16.27 31.78 -15.73
N ARG A 521 15.31 30.88 -15.57
CA ARG A 521 14.35 30.54 -16.63
C ARG A 521 13.46 31.73 -17.01
N MET A 522 13.10 32.57 -16.04
CA MET A 522 12.39 33.83 -16.31
C MET A 522 13.29 34.85 -17.02
N ARG A 523 14.57 34.92 -16.65
CA ARG A 523 15.58 35.75 -17.33
C ARG A 523 15.73 35.34 -18.80
N GLU A 524 15.76 34.04 -19.08
CA GLU A 524 15.81 33.51 -20.45
C GLU A 524 14.53 33.81 -21.25
N LYS A 525 13.35 33.57 -20.65
CA LYS A 525 12.05 33.78 -21.30
C LYS A 525 11.78 35.23 -21.66
N TYR A 526 12.03 36.15 -20.72
CA TYR A 526 11.66 37.55 -20.86
C TYR A 526 12.80 38.45 -21.31
N VAL A 527 14.06 37.99 -21.23
CA VAL A 527 15.30 38.71 -21.60
C VAL A 527 15.60 39.94 -20.74
N SER A 528 14.59 40.72 -20.33
CA SER A 528 14.71 41.90 -19.48
C SER A 528 13.63 41.95 -18.40
N ILE A 529 13.95 42.54 -17.25
CA ILE A 529 13.01 42.68 -16.13
C ILE A 529 11.81 43.55 -16.51
N GLN A 530 11.99 44.52 -17.42
CA GLN A 530 10.90 45.37 -17.91
C GLN A 530 9.86 44.55 -18.70
N THR A 531 10.31 43.65 -19.58
CA THR A 531 9.40 42.79 -20.35
C THR A 531 8.63 41.83 -19.45
N LEU A 532 9.27 41.29 -18.40
CA LEU A 532 8.60 40.49 -17.40
C LEU A 532 7.57 41.32 -16.63
N ASN A 533 7.95 42.50 -16.14
CA ASN A 533 7.07 43.41 -15.43
C ASN A 533 5.83 43.80 -16.26
N ASP A 534 6.02 44.08 -17.54
CA ASP A 534 4.93 44.38 -18.48
C ASP A 534 4.00 43.16 -18.66
N ALA A 535 4.55 41.95 -18.74
CA ALA A 535 3.77 40.72 -18.91
C ALA A 535 3.01 40.31 -17.65
N TRP A 536 3.63 40.46 -16.48
CA TRP A 536 3.05 40.08 -15.19
C TRP A 536 2.19 41.18 -14.57
N GLY A 537 2.27 42.41 -15.08
CA GLY A 537 1.62 43.57 -14.48
C GLY A 537 2.23 43.94 -13.13
N TRP A 538 3.56 43.82 -12.99
CA TRP A 538 4.30 44.04 -11.75
C TRP A 538 5.49 45.01 -11.95
N ASN A 539 6.29 45.23 -10.91
CA ASN A 539 7.37 46.23 -10.92
C ASN A 539 8.62 45.81 -10.12
N TYR A 540 9.16 44.62 -10.38
CA TYR A 540 10.45 44.20 -9.84
C TYR A 540 11.59 45.09 -10.35
N ALA A 541 12.59 45.40 -9.51
CA ALA A 541 13.74 46.19 -9.93
C ALA A 541 14.80 45.32 -10.63
N ASP A 542 14.97 44.07 -10.17
CA ASP A 542 15.77 43.04 -10.81
C ASP A 542 15.06 41.67 -10.76
N PHE A 543 15.50 40.73 -11.60
CA PHE A 543 15.05 39.33 -11.53
C PHE A 543 15.33 38.69 -10.16
N THR A 544 16.39 39.10 -9.45
CA THR A 544 16.67 38.59 -8.10
C THR A 544 15.66 39.02 -7.05
N ASP A 545 14.81 40.01 -7.35
CA ASP A 545 13.74 40.46 -6.44
C ASP A 545 12.49 39.56 -6.55
N ILE A 546 12.46 38.63 -7.51
CA ILE A 546 11.35 37.71 -7.70
C ILE A 546 11.37 36.68 -6.57
N ASP A 547 10.42 36.85 -5.65
CA ASP A 547 10.14 35.86 -4.62
C ASP A 547 8.80 35.16 -4.90
N ALA A 548 8.86 33.90 -5.34
CA ALA A 548 7.67 33.06 -5.52
C ALA A 548 7.15 32.50 -4.19
N GLU A 549 7.91 32.66 -3.09
CA GLU A 549 7.68 32.02 -1.81
C GLU A 549 7.82 32.99 -0.62
N PRO A 550 7.21 34.20 -0.67
CA PRO A 550 7.46 35.22 0.35
C PRO A 550 7.03 34.75 1.74
N SER A 551 8.03 34.63 2.63
CA SER A 551 7.95 34.34 4.07
C SER A 551 6.74 33.53 4.54
N LEU A 552 6.92 32.21 4.73
CA LEU A 552 5.91 31.34 5.31
C LEU A 552 5.61 31.74 6.76
N PRO A 553 4.35 31.98 7.16
CA PRO A 553 4.00 32.25 8.56
C PRO A 553 4.23 31.05 9.50
N ASP A 554 4.51 29.85 8.97
CA ASP A 554 4.89 28.67 9.74
C ASP A 554 5.76 27.73 8.87
N GLN A 555 7.03 27.54 9.21
CA GLN A 555 7.97 26.66 8.50
C GLN A 555 7.54 25.18 8.44
N ARG A 556 6.46 24.80 9.14
CA ARG A 556 5.93 23.43 9.16
C ARG A 556 4.97 23.10 8.02
N ARG A 557 4.52 24.09 7.24
CA ARG A 557 3.62 23.84 6.10
C ARG A 557 4.45 23.78 4.82
N MET A 558 4.42 22.63 4.14
CA MET A 558 5.14 22.37 2.88
C MET A 558 4.61 23.16 1.68
N PHE A 559 3.73 24.15 1.88
CA PHE A 559 2.98 24.87 0.85
C PHE A 559 3.17 26.38 1.00
N TYR A 560 3.38 27.10 -0.09
CA TYR A 560 3.52 28.56 -0.05
C TYR A 560 2.19 29.30 -0.22
N ASN A 561 2.15 30.56 0.19
CA ASN A 561 0.93 31.35 0.18
C ASN A 561 0.67 31.97 -1.22
N GLU A 562 -0.24 31.36 -1.96
CA GLU A 562 -0.70 31.80 -3.29
C GLU A 562 -1.56 33.08 -3.27
N THR A 563 -1.72 33.74 -2.12
CA THR A 563 -2.42 35.04 -2.05
C THR A 563 -1.47 36.23 -2.17
N THR A 564 -0.19 36.00 -2.40
CA THR A 564 0.81 37.08 -2.48
C THR A 564 0.98 37.51 -3.93
N ALA A 565 0.63 38.77 -4.22
CA ALA A 565 0.83 39.34 -5.55
C ALA A 565 2.35 39.33 -5.89
N PRO A 566 2.74 38.94 -7.11
CA PRO A 566 1.91 38.65 -8.29
C PRO A 566 1.50 37.17 -8.47
N PHE A 567 1.92 36.25 -7.59
CA PHE A 567 1.68 34.81 -7.69
C PHE A 567 0.31 34.40 -7.13
N ILE A 568 -0.75 34.91 -7.74
CA ILE A 568 -2.14 34.56 -7.44
C ILE A 568 -2.68 33.64 -8.54
N PRO A 569 -3.47 32.58 -8.22
CA PRO A 569 -4.06 31.72 -9.25
C PRO A 569 -4.78 32.51 -10.34
N GLY A 570 -4.48 32.18 -11.60
CA GLY A 570 -4.99 32.87 -12.79
C GLY A 570 -4.14 34.04 -13.29
N THR A 571 -3.08 34.46 -12.58
CA THR A 571 -2.15 35.48 -13.11
C THR A 571 -1.11 34.88 -14.06
N ALA A 572 -0.50 35.72 -14.90
CA ALA A 572 0.60 35.31 -15.78
C ALA A 572 1.81 34.80 -14.98
N ALA A 573 2.12 35.41 -13.84
CA ALA A 573 3.21 34.98 -12.95
C ALA A 573 2.96 33.57 -12.38
N MET A 574 1.74 33.26 -11.95
CA MET A 574 1.40 31.91 -11.49
C MET A 574 1.46 30.89 -12.63
N LYS A 575 0.97 31.25 -13.82
CA LYS A 575 1.07 30.38 -14.98
C LYS A 575 2.54 30.02 -15.30
N ASP A 576 3.42 31.01 -15.29
CA ASP A 576 4.85 30.78 -15.53
C ASP A 576 5.50 29.89 -14.48
N LEU A 577 5.05 30.02 -13.23
CA LEU A 577 5.49 29.17 -12.13
C LEU A 577 5.00 27.74 -12.29
N ASP A 578 3.75 27.52 -12.71
CA ASP A 578 3.21 26.19 -13.00
C ASP A 578 3.90 25.51 -14.18
N ASP A 579 4.07 26.25 -15.29
CA ASP A 579 4.81 25.78 -16.46
C ASP A 579 6.24 25.38 -16.05
N PHE A 580 6.92 26.23 -15.26
CA PHE A 580 8.25 25.93 -14.74
C PHE A 580 8.27 24.67 -13.88
N ARG A 581 7.32 24.52 -12.95
CA ARG A 581 7.25 23.37 -12.04
C ARG A 581 7.06 22.07 -12.80
N ALA A 582 6.17 22.06 -13.80
CA ALA A 582 5.91 20.87 -14.62
C ALA A 582 7.14 20.50 -15.44
N ASP A 583 7.79 21.49 -16.07
CA ASP A 583 9.01 21.26 -16.83
C ASP A 583 10.17 20.78 -15.95
N PHE A 584 10.37 21.42 -14.79
CA PHE A 584 11.45 21.08 -13.87
C PHE A 584 11.28 19.68 -13.27
N TRP A 585 10.04 19.30 -12.94
CA TRP A 585 9.72 17.93 -12.55
C TRP A 585 10.06 16.94 -13.66
N ALA A 586 9.66 17.23 -14.90
CA ALA A 586 9.97 16.37 -16.04
C ALA A 586 11.48 16.23 -16.27
N ASP A 587 12.24 17.32 -16.21
CA ASP A 587 13.70 17.33 -16.30
C ASP A 587 14.33 16.40 -15.26
N PHE A 588 13.86 16.48 -14.02
CA PHE A 588 14.38 15.68 -12.93
C PHE A 588 14.03 14.19 -13.06
N MET A 589 12.81 13.85 -13.46
CA MET A 589 12.42 12.45 -13.70
C MET A 589 13.19 11.81 -14.85
N ILE A 590 13.43 12.57 -15.92
CA ILE A 590 14.28 12.12 -17.02
C ILE A 590 15.71 11.88 -16.53
N ALA A 591 16.25 12.76 -15.68
CA ALA A 591 17.58 12.58 -15.11
C ALA A 591 17.68 11.33 -14.24
N ILE A 592 16.68 11.07 -13.37
CA ILE A 592 16.60 9.82 -12.59
C ILE A 592 16.57 8.62 -13.53
N ARG A 593 15.64 8.58 -14.49
CA ARG A 593 15.49 7.45 -15.42
C ARG A 593 16.79 7.17 -16.15
N ASN A 594 17.44 8.20 -16.69
CA ASN A 594 18.69 8.05 -17.42
C ASN A 594 19.82 7.51 -16.53
N GLU A 595 19.94 7.98 -15.28
CA GLU A 595 20.96 7.50 -14.36
C GLU A 595 20.70 6.05 -13.92
N LEU A 596 19.45 5.68 -13.69
CA LEU A 596 19.08 4.31 -13.34
C LEU A 596 19.29 3.35 -14.52
N GLN A 597 18.81 3.70 -15.71
CA GLN A 597 18.94 2.86 -16.91
C GLN A 597 20.39 2.69 -17.38
N LYS A 598 21.25 3.66 -17.09
CA LYS A 598 22.71 3.52 -17.30
C LYS A 598 23.31 2.39 -16.46
N ARG A 599 22.76 2.12 -15.27
CA ARG A 599 23.22 1.09 -14.34
C ARG A 599 22.48 -0.24 -14.53
N HIS A 600 21.16 -0.17 -14.71
CA HIS A 600 20.23 -1.28 -14.84
C HIS A 600 19.26 -1.02 -16.00
N PRO A 601 19.61 -1.44 -17.24
CA PRO A 601 18.84 -1.12 -18.44
C PRO A 601 17.38 -1.58 -18.43
N GLU A 602 17.01 -2.52 -17.56
CA GLU A 602 15.64 -2.99 -17.42
C GLU A 602 14.72 -2.04 -16.63
N ILE A 603 15.28 -1.03 -15.94
CA ILE A 603 14.49 -0.19 -15.04
C ILE A 603 13.54 0.70 -15.84
N ILE A 604 12.29 0.72 -15.39
CA ILE A 604 11.32 1.74 -15.78
C ILE A 604 10.94 2.56 -14.56
N VAL A 605 10.77 3.87 -14.77
CA VAL A 605 10.55 4.84 -13.71
C VAL A 605 9.09 5.27 -13.70
N GLY A 606 8.48 5.18 -12.53
CA GLY A 606 7.10 5.58 -12.31
C GLY A 606 6.97 6.80 -11.40
N TYR A 607 5.89 7.54 -11.60
CA TYR A 607 5.43 8.55 -10.66
C TYR A 607 4.15 8.07 -9.97
N LEU A 608 4.15 7.99 -8.64
CA LEU A 608 2.93 7.79 -7.86
C LEU A 608 2.72 8.99 -6.95
N ASP A 609 1.50 9.50 -6.92
CA ASP A 609 1.11 10.61 -6.06
C ASP A 609 0.00 10.20 -5.07
N GLU A 610 -0.14 10.96 -4.00
CA GLU A 610 -1.24 10.88 -3.04
C GLU A 610 -2.42 11.80 -3.38
N SER A 611 -2.55 12.20 -4.65
CA SER A 611 -3.52 13.20 -5.09
C SER A 611 -4.84 12.61 -5.57
N HIS A 612 -5.86 13.39 -5.93
CA HIS A 612 -7.08 12.85 -6.59
C HIS A 612 -6.99 12.93 -8.11
N GLN A 613 -5.79 12.91 -8.70
CA GLN A 613 -5.58 13.11 -10.13
C GLN A 613 -5.95 11.91 -11.00
N LEU A 614 -6.57 12.20 -12.14
CA LEU A 614 -6.67 11.31 -13.29
C LEU A 614 -5.69 11.78 -14.36
N PHE A 615 -4.47 11.24 -14.29
CA PHE A 615 -3.45 11.51 -15.29
C PHE A 615 -3.93 11.18 -16.71
N GLY A 616 -3.46 11.96 -17.68
CA GLY A 616 -3.86 11.81 -19.09
C GLY A 616 -5.17 12.50 -19.46
N LEU A 617 -5.90 13.08 -18.51
CA LEU A 617 -7.02 13.97 -18.80
C LEU A 617 -6.57 15.43 -18.86
N GLU A 618 -6.92 16.11 -19.95
CA GLU A 618 -6.85 17.57 -20.04
C GLU A 618 -8.17 18.14 -19.55
N GLY A 619 -8.15 18.82 -18.41
CA GLY A 619 -9.32 19.56 -17.95
C GLY A 619 -9.51 20.84 -18.76
N ASP A 620 -10.76 21.19 -19.07
CA ASP A 620 -11.09 22.50 -19.63
C ASP A 620 -11.28 23.53 -18.51
N PRO A 621 -10.46 24.60 -18.42
CA PRO A 621 -10.66 25.67 -17.44
C PRO A 621 -11.99 26.42 -17.61
N ALA A 622 -12.62 26.34 -18.79
CA ALA A 622 -13.95 26.87 -19.07
C ALA A 622 -15.06 25.79 -19.03
N GLY A 623 -14.69 24.53 -18.81
CA GLY A 623 -15.58 23.37 -18.80
C GLY A 623 -16.46 23.29 -17.56
N ASP A 624 -17.00 22.10 -17.31
CA ASP A 624 -17.80 21.84 -16.12
C ASP A 624 -16.94 21.86 -14.83
N VAL A 625 -17.56 21.55 -13.70
CA VAL A 625 -16.84 21.54 -12.42
C VAL A 625 -15.71 20.49 -12.39
N VAL A 626 -15.92 19.33 -13.01
CA VAL A 626 -14.96 18.23 -13.03
C VAL A 626 -13.77 18.60 -13.91
N ASP A 627 -14.03 19.14 -15.10
CA ASP A 627 -13.01 19.63 -16.03
C ASP A 627 -12.10 20.66 -15.38
N ARG A 628 -12.69 21.66 -14.71
CA ARG A 628 -11.91 22.71 -14.02
C ARG A 628 -11.05 22.15 -12.91
N ILE A 629 -11.55 21.15 -12.17
CA ILE A 629 -10.82 20.49 -11.09
C ILE A 629 -9.66 19.68 -11.64
N ILE A 630 -9.87 18.88 -12.68
CA ILE A 630 -8.79 18.14 -13.34
C ILE A 630 -7.69 19.11 -13.78
N ASN A 631 -8.06 20.23 -14.43
CA ASN A 631 -7.10 21.25 -14.85
C ASN A 631 -6.32 21.88 -13.66
N GLU A 632 -6.98 22.24 -12.56
CA GLU A 632 -6.28 22.85 -11.43
C GLU A 632 -5.44 21.85 -10.64
N PHE A 633 -5.88 20.60 -10.50
CA PHE A 633 -5.06 19.56 -9.87
C PHE A 633 -3.80 19.28 -10.69
N ASN A 634 -3.89 19.17 -12.02
CA ASN A 634 -2.73 19.00 -12.90
C ASN A 634 -1.66 20.09 -12.65
N LYS A 635 -2.08 21.36 -12.50
CA LYS A 635 -1.19 22.49 -12.18
C LYS A 635 -0.60 22.40 -10.78
N ILE A 636 -1.44 22.18 -9.77
CA ILE A 636 -1.01 22.12 -8.36
C ILE A 636 0.09 21.06 -8.18
N HIS A 637 -0.07 19.89 -8.80
CA HIS A 637 0.88 18.78 -8.71
C HIS A 637 1.98 18.82 -9.78
N ALA A 638 1.95 19.81 -10.68
CA ALA A 638 2.93 19.99 -11.75
C ALA A 638 3.02 18.77 -12.70
N VAL A 639 1.87 18.17 -13.03
CA VAL A 639 1.74 17.02 -13.93
C VAL A 639 0.83 17.37 -15.10
N GLU A 640 1.31 18.28 -15.94
CA GLU A 640 0.58 18.75 -17.12
C GLU A 640 0.55 17.68 -18.22
N PRO A 641 -0.62 17.34 -18.79
CA PRO A 641 -0.73 16.37 -19.88
C PRO A 641 0.15 16.71 -21.09
N SER A 642 0.28 18.00 -21.41
CA SER A 642 1.15 18.47 -22.51
C SER A 642 2.63 18.17 -22.26
N VAL A 643 3.09 18.25 -21.01
CA VAL A 643 4.46 17.89 -20.61
C VAL A 643 4.65 16.38 -20.63
N LEU A 644 3.67 15.60 -20.15
CA LEU A 644 3.68 14.14 -20.25
C LEU A 644 3.79 13.68 -21.71
N ALA A 645 2.97 14.26 -22.59
CA ALA A 645 2.91 13.89 -24.00
C ALA A 645 4.18 14.26 -24.76
N SER A 646 4.73 15.45 -24.52
CA SER A 646 5.89 15.95 -25.27
C SER A 646 7.23 15.44 -24.73
N ARG A 647 7.36 15.27 -23.41
CA ARG A 647 8.64 14.96 -22.76
C ARG A 647 8.76 13.51 -22.27
N ARG A 648 7.64 12.82 -22.06
CA ARG A 648 7.56 11.44 -21.52
C ARG A 648 8.53 11.22 -20.35
N PRO A 649 8.35 11.97 -19.24
CA PRO A 649 9.30 11.95 -18.15
C PRO A 649 9.29 10.64 -17.34
N VAL A 650 8.21 9.88 -17.44
CA VAL A 650 7.99 8.60 -16.76
C VAL A 650 7.51 7.56 -17.73
N ASP A 651 7.70 6.30 -17.38
CA ASP A 651 7.25 5.14 -18.14
C ASP A 651 5.90 4.62 -17.62
N PHE A 652 5.58 4.93 -16.36
CA PHE A 652 4.27 4.68 -15.80
C PHE A 652 3.87 5.74 -14.78
N ILE A 653 2.57 5.92 -14.57
CA ILE A 653 2.04 6.92 -13.66
C ILE A 653 0.89 6.34 -12.87
N GLY A 654 0.74 6.76 -11.63
CA GLY A 654 -0.29 6.21 -10.79
C GLY A 654 -0.69 7.11 -9.66
N ASN A 655 -1.80 6.73 -9.05
CA ASN A 655 -2.39 7.49 -7.98
C ASN A 655 -2.91 6.58 -6.88
N TYR A 656 -2.67 6.99 -5.64
CA TYR A 656 -3.21 6.38 -4.45
C TYR A 656 -4.68 6.74 -4.15
N ASN A 657 -5.24 7.81 -4.74
CA ASN A 657 -6.64 8.19 -4.54
C ASN A 657 -7.35 8.47 -5.88
N VAL A 658 -8.49 7.85 -6.13
CA VAL A 658 -9.23 7.98 -7.41
C VAL A 658 -10.53 8.78 -7.20
N TYR A 659 -11.03 9.46 -8.22
CA TYR A 659 -12.33 10.15 -8.15
C TYR A 659 -13.49 9.19 -7.86
N ALA A 660 -14.59 9.79 -7.37
CA ALA A 660 -15.76 9.11 -6.81
C ALA A 660 -16.57 8.22 -7.80
N TYR A 661 -17.28 7.28 -7.15
CA TYR A 661 -18.21 6.17 -7.44
C TYR A 661 -18.94 5.98 -8.77
N ASP A 662 -18.94 6.93 -9.70
CA ASP A 662 -19.78 6.83 -10.90
C ASP A 662 -19.07 7.20 -12.19
N ARG A 663 -17.79 7.60 -12.12
CA ARG A 663 -17.01 8.02 -13.29
C ARG A 663 -16.01 6.98 -13.78
N PHE A 664 -16.43 5.71 -13.88
CA PHE A 664 -15.64 4.67 -14.57
C PHE A 664 -15.33 5.06 -16.02
N ASP A 665 -16.19 5.88 -16.65
CA ASP A 665 -15.94 6.51 -17.95
C ASP A 665 -14.68 7.40 -17.93
N LEU A 666 -14.51 8.25 -16.91
CA LEU A 666 -13.33 9.09 -16.78
C LEU A 666 -12.07 8.29 -16.47
N LEU A 667 -12.18 7.26 -15.62
CA LEU A 667 -11.06 6.35 -15.38
C LEU A 667 -10.66 5.64 -16.66
N GLU A 668 -11.62 5.07 -17.41
CA GLU A 668 -11.37 4.44 -18.70
C GLU A 668 -10.72 5.42 -19.68
N GLN A 669 -11.25 6.65 -19.78
CA GLN A 669 -10.67 7.70 -20.61
C GLN A 669 -9.23 8.04 -20.18
N ALA A 670 -8.96 8.14 -18.88
CA ALA A 670 -7.63 8.39 -18.35
C ALA A 670 -6.67 7.25 -18.74
N LEU A 671 -7.07 5.99 -18.55
CA LEU A 671 -6.31 4.79 -18.94
C LEU A 671 -6.01 4.76 -20.44
N VAL A 672 -7.01 5.07 -21.28
CA VAL A 672 -6.85 5.12 -22.74
C VAL A 672 -5.89 6.23 -23.14
N ASN A 673 -6.03 7.41 -22.52
CA ASN A 673 -5.19 8.57 -22.84
C ASN A 673 -3.73 8.34 -22.43
N THR A 674 -3.44 7.88 -21.22
CA THR A 674 -2.06 7.58 -20.78
C THR A 674 -1.43 6.49 -21.64
N LYS A 675 -2.19 5.44 -21.98
CA LYS A 675 -1.75 4.40 -22.91
C LYS A 675 -1.40 4.97 -24.28
N SER A 676 -2.18 5.92 -24.81
CA SER A 676 -1.88 6.60 -26.08
C SER A 676 -0.57 7.40 -26.04
N LEU A 677 -0.16 7.85 -24.86
CA LEU A 677 1.12 8.51 -24.62
C LEU A 677 2.28 7.52 -24.45
N GLY A 678 2.01 6.21 -24.38
CA GLY A 678 2.99 5.17 -24.08
C GLY A 678 3.41 5.15 -22.61
N ILE A 679 2.51 5.58 -21.71
CA ILE A 679 2.72 5.60 -20.26
C ILE A 679 1.75 4.58 -19.65
N ASP A 680 2.25 3.60 -18.90
CA ASP A 680 1.38 2.65 -18.20
C ASP A 680 0.68 3.37 -17.03
N SER A 681 -0.57 3.04 -16.74
CA SER A 681 -1.31 3.64 -15.61
C SER A 681 -1.39 2.72 -14.41
N PHE A 682 -1.42 3.27 -13.20
CA PHE A 682 -1.49 2.53 -11.94
C PHE A 682 -2.34 3.27 -10.90
N TYR A 683 -3.65 3.17 -11.01
CA TYR A 683 -4.58 3.77 -10.07
C TYR A 683 -4.91 2.77 -8.96
N GLN A 684 -5.00 3.25 -7.73
CA GLN A 684 -5.24 2.43 -6.55
C GLN A 684 -6.49 2.97 -5.85
N PRO A 685 -7.69 2.44 -6.11
CA PRO A 685 -8.83 2.73 -5.27
C PRO A 685 -8.48 2.40 -3.81
N CYS A 686 -8.57 3.42 -2.97
CA CYS A 686 -8.56 3.30 -1.52
C CYS A 686 -9.98 3.56 -1.02
N ALA A 687 -10.32 3.03 0.15
CA ALA A 687 -11.59 3.34 0.81
C ALA A 687 -11.68 4.80 1.30
N ASP A 688 -10.75 5.69 0.93
CA ASP A 688 -10.63 7.00 1.56
C ASP A 688 -11.32 8.14 0.82
N THR A 689 -11.52 8.09 -0.49
CA THR A 689 -11.59 9.38 -1.21
C THR A 689 -12.61 9.38 -2.32
N GLY A 690 -13.71 10.09 -2.08
CA GLY A 690 -14.57 10.56 -3.15
C GLY A 690 -15.03 11.96 -2.81
N GLN A 691 -14.46 12.98 -3.45
CA GLN A 691 -15.08 14.29 -3.42
C GLN A 691 -16.44 14.16 -4.13
N ILE A 692 -17.54 14.22 -3.37
CA ILE A 692 -18.86 14.37 -3.99
C ILE A 692 -18.98 15.84 -4.41
N PHE A 693 -19.05 16.03 -5.72
CA PHE A 693 -19.42 17.30 -6.31
C PHE A 693 -20.94 17.32 -6.43
N ASN A 694 -21.62 17.91 -5.44
CA ASN A 694 -23.06 18.11 -5.55
C ASN A 694 -23.37 18.97 -6.79
N ASP A 695 -24.51 18.65 -7.40
CA ASP A 695 -25.15 19.28 -8.56
C ASP A 695 -25.02 20.83 -8.58
N PRO A 696 -24.70 21.44 -9.75
CA PRO A 696 -24.65 22.90 -9.96
C PRO A 696 -25.93 23.69 -9.62
N THR A 697 -27.05 23.05 -9.30
CA THR A 697 -28.31 23.73 -8.96
C THR A 697 -28.44 24.10 -7.47
N GLY A 698 -27.58 23.57 -6.60
CA GLY A 698 -27.49 23.98 -5.19
C GLY A 698 -26.50 25.15 -4.98
N PRO A 699 -26.75 26.08 -4.03
CA PRO A 699 -25.92 27.28 -3.82
C PRO A 699 -24.51 27.02 -3.26
N VAL A 700 -24.02 25.77 -3.27
CA VAL A 700 -22.69 25.41 -2.79
C VAL A 700 -21.74 25.34 -3.99
N SER A 701 -21.35 26.52 -4.45
CA SER A 701 -20.35 26.68 -5.49
C SER A 701 -18.96 26.34 -4.95
N TRP A 702 -18.23 25.48 -5.66
CA TRP A 702 -16.78 25.21 -5.47
C TRP A 702 -15.90 26.42 -5.88
N HIS A 703 -16.41 27.64 -5.68
CA HIS A 703 -15.78 28.88 -6.14
C HIS A 703 -14.78 29.43 -5.13
N GLY A 704 -13.72 28.69 -4.82
CA GLY A 704 -12.61 29.33 -4.11
C GLY A 704 -11.28 28.61 -4.04
N LEU A 705 -10.94 27.89 -5.11
CA LEU A 705 -9.55 27.90 -5.60
C LEU A 705 -9.46 28.48 -7.03
N VAL A 706 -10.60 28.68 -7.72
CA VAL A 706 -10.65 29.27 -9.06
C VAL A 706 -10.92 30.77 -8.96
N ALA A 707 -9.83 31.55 -8.95
CA ALA A 707 -9.70 32.94 -9.40
C ALA A 707 -10.96 33.85 -9.40
N THR A 708 -11.53 34.17 -8.23
CA THR A 708 -12.47 35.30 -8.12
C THR A 708 -12.10 36.26 -6.99
N GLY A 709 -10.93 36.90 -7.07
CA GLY A 709 -10.64 38.27 -6.56
C GLY A 709 -10.96 38.69 -5.10
N GLU A 710 -11.55 37.85 -4.25
CA GLU A 710 -11.93 38.18 -2.87
C GLU A 710 -11.55 37.05 -1.90
N PRO A 711 -11.19 37.36 -0.64
CA PRO A 711 -10.80 36.38 0.37
C PRO A 711 -12.04 35.68 0.92
N PHE A 712 -12.51 34.64 0.25
CA PHE A 712 -13.60 33.78 0.74
C PHE A 712 -13.10 32.40 1.17
N ARG A 713 -13.58 31.98 2.35
CA ARG A 713 -13.48 30.61 2.84
C ARG A 713 -14.46 29.73 2.07
N VAL A 714 -13.97 28.67 1.43
CA VAL A 714 -14.82 27.69 0.74
C VAL A 714 -15.29 26.64 1.72
N SER A 715 -16.60 26.46 1.84
CA SER A 715 -17.22 25.29 2.43
C SER A 715 -17.51 24.26 1.32
N GLY A 716 -16.47 23.60 0.84
CA GLY A 716 -16.57 22.41 -0.01
C GLY A 716 -16.32 21.18 0.86
N TYR A 717 -17.23 20.21 0.84
CA TYR A 717 -17.10 19.02 1.68
C TYR A 717 -16.19 18.01 0.99
N ASN A 718 -15.00 17.79 1.55
CA ASN A 718 -14.26 16.56 1.29
C ASN A 718 -15.06 15.43 1.93
N ILE A 719 -15.88 14.74 1.12
CA ILE A 719 -16.42 13.47 1.54
C ILE A 719 -15.26 12.48 1.50
N LYS A 720 -14.80 12.12 2.70
CA LYS A 720 -13.81 11.08 2.86
C LYS A 720 -14.57 9.80 3.20
N ARG A 721 -14.22 8.74 2.49
CA ARG A 721 -14.74 7.37 2.59
C ARG A 721 -16.12 7.13 2.03
N VAL A 722 -16.12 6.68 0.80
CA VAL A 722 -17.23 5.97 0.20
C VAL A 722 -16.56 4.74 -0.48
N LEU A 723 -17.27 3.65 -0.63
CA LEU A 723 -16.77 2.33 -1.00
C LEU A 723 -16.76 2.23 -2.53
N VAL A 724 -15.58 2.17 -3.12
CA VAL A 724 -15.40 1.99 -4.56
C VAL A 724 -15.32 0.49 -4.83
N PRO A 725 -16.08 -0.06 -5.81
CA PRO A 725 -15.95 -1.46 -6.17
C PRO A 725 -14.60 -1.67 -6.88
N LEU A 726 -13.81 -2.61 -6.37
CA LEU A 726 -12.52 -2.98 -6.93
C LEU A 726 -12.62 -3.79 -8.22
N TYR A 727 -13.65 -4.63 -8.38
CA TYR A 727 -13.73 -5.53 -9.53
C TYR A 727 -13.78 -4.79 -10.87
N PRO A 728 -14.69 -3.80 -11.08
CA PRO A 728 -14.72 -3.02 -12.32
C PRO A 728 -13.39 -2.32 -12.59
N HIS A 729 -12.78 -1.80 -11.54
CA HIS A 729 -11.49 -1.14 -11.60
C HIS A 729 -10.39 -2.11 -12.08
N PHE A 730 -10.28 -3.30 -11.48
CA PHE A 730 -9.29 -4.30 -11.90
C PHE A 730 -9.51 -4.81 -13.32
N LYS A 731 -10.76 -5.03 -13.72
CA LYS A 731 -11.11 -5.40 -15.09
C LYS A 731 -10.62 -4.35 -16.10
N LEU A 732 -10.94 -3.07 -15.86
CA LEU A 732 -10.49 -1.96 -16.71
C LEU A 732 -8.96 -1.86 -16.78
N HIS A 733 -8.27 -1.97 -15.64
CA HIS A 733 -6.80 -1.94 -15.59
C HIS A 733 -6.18 -3.09 -16.37
N TYR A 734 -6.66 -4.32 -16.15
CA TYR A 734 -6.12 -5.49 -16.83
C TYR A 734 -6.30 -5.41 -18.35
N GLN A 735 -7.46 -4.95 -18.81
CA GLN A 735 -7.76 -4.76 -20.24
C GLN A 735 -6.94 -3.63 -20.87
N ASN A 736 -6.48 -2.65 -20.07
CA ASN A 736 -5.68 -1.52 -20.53
C ASN A 736 -4.17 -1.67 -20.33
N ASN A 737 -3.66 -2.89 -20.09
CA ASN A 737 -2.24 -3.16 -19.86
C ASN A 737 -1.67 -2.48 -18.60
N SER A 738 -2.48 -2.43 -17.56
CA SER A 738 -2.13 -1.83 -16.27
C SER A 738 -2.18 -2.84 -15.12
N PRO A 739 -1.44 -2.60 -14.02
CA PRO A 739 -1.49 -3.43 -12.82
C PRO A 739 -2.80 -3.22 -12.06
N CYS A 740 -3.32 -4.31 -11.48
CA CYS A 740 -4.53 -4.26 -10.65
C CYS A 740 -4.14 -3.95 -9.20
N ALA A 741 -4.34 -2.73 -8.71
CA ALA A 741 -3.96 -2.36 -7.35
C ALA A 741 -5.10 -1.76 -6.53
N ALA A 742 -5.02 -1.96 -5.23
CA ALA A 742 -5.94 -1.41 -4.24
C ALA A 742 -5.16 -0.97 -3.00
N GLY A 743 -5.66 0.05 -2.30
CA GLY A 743 -5.17 0.42 -0.98
C GLY A 743 -5.44 -0.73 0.01
N TRP A 744 -4.39 -1.37 0.52
CA TRP A 744 -4.52 -2.48 1.48
C TRP A 744 -4.44 -1.99 2.92
N THR A 745 -3.51 -1.06 3.18
CA THR A 745 -3.36 -0.34 4.45
C THR A 745 -2.83 1.07 4.20
N ASP A 746 -3.30 2.07 4.97
CA ASP A 746 -2.87 3.48 4.81
C ASP A 746 -2.64 4.25 6.13
N PHE A 747 -1.95 5.39 6.03
CA PHE A 747 -1.60 6.35 7.08
C PHE A 747 -2.78 6.71 7.98
N HIS A 748 -4.01 6.80 7.47
CA HIS A 748 -5.19 7.07 8.28
C HIS A 748 -5.92 5.80 8.75
N SER A 749 -5.19 4.72 9.06
CA SER A 749 -5.75 3.48 9.62
C SER A 749 -6.85 2.86 8.76
N GLN A 750 -6.78 3.06 7.45
CA GLN A 750 -7.74 2.50 6.50
C GLN A 750 -7.16 1.18 6.04
N ARG A 751 -7.93 0.11 6.17
CA ARG A 751 -7.54 -1.18 5.61
C ARG A 751 -8.50 -1.50 4.47
N ILE A 752 -8.20 -2.52 3.69
CA ILE A 752 -9.16 -3.06 2.74
C ILE A 752 -10.38 -3.66 3.46
N THR A 753 -11.60 -3.34 3.00
CA THR A 753 -12.83 -3.89 3.60
C THR A 753 -13.00 -5.37 3.27
N ASN A 754 -13.85 -6.08 4.02
CA ASN A 754 -14.17 -7.47 3.69
C ASN A 754 -14.90 -7.61 2.34
N THR A 755 -15.73 -6.63 1.96
CA THR A 755 -16.32 -6.60 0.62
C THR A 755 -15.24 -6.50 -0.45
N GLN A 756 -14.27 -5.61 -0.31
CA GLN A 756 -13.16 -5.48 -1.26
C GLN A 756 -12.27 -6.74 -1.30
N VAL A 757 -12.08 -7.42 -0.16
CA VAL A 757 -11.42 -8.74 -0.09
C VAL A 757 -12.20 -9.80 -0.89
N LYS A 758 -13.53 -9.80 -0.83
CA LYS A 758 -14.37 -10.68 -1.66
C LYS A 758 -14.26 -10.32 -3.13
N GLU A 759 -14.22 -9.03 -3.49
CA GLU A 759 -14.05 -8.58 -4.88
C GLU A 759 -12.73 -9.06 -5.48
N MET A 760 -11.63 -8.96 -4.72
CA MET A 760 -10.33 -9.46 -5.14
C MET A 760 -10.34 -10.96 -5.40
N LYS A 761 -10.97 -11.75 -4.52
CA LYS A 761 -11.13 -13.20 -4.72
C LYS A 761 -11.96 -13.49 -5.96
N ALA A 762 -13.12 -12.85 -6.10
CA ALA A 762 -13.99 -13.04 -7.26
C ALA A 762 -13.27 -12.69 -8.57
N PHE A 763 -12.47 -11.62 -8.59
CA PHE A 763 -11.65 -11.25 -9.74
C PHE A 763 -10.60 -12.32 -10.08
N MET A 764 -9.86 -12.82 -9.09
CA MET A 764 -8.84 -13.84 -9.32
C MET A 764 -9.42 -15.21 -9.69
N ASP A 765 -10.57 -15.57 -9.14
CA ASP A 765 -11.30 -16.78 -9.50
C ASP A 765 -11.77 -16.70 -10.96
N LYS A 766 -12.29 -15.54 -11.39
CA LYS A 766 -12.67 -15.33 -12.80
C LYS A 766 -11.47 -15.35 -13.74
N ALA A 767 -10.35 -14.73 -13.34
CA ALA A 767 -9.10 -14.82 -14.09
C ALA A 767 -8.62 -16.28 -14.22
N GLN A 768 -8.75 -17.09 -13.17
CA GLN A 768 -8.42 -18.52 -13.22
C GLN A 768 -9.35 -19.27 -14.18
N GLU A 769 -10.66 -19.03 -14.15
CA GLU A 769 -11.63 -19.63 -15.07
C GLU A 769 -11.25 -19.38 -16.54
N VAL A 770 -10.82 -18.16 -16.85
CA VAL A 770 -10.54 -17.75 -18.23
C VAL A 770 -9.12 -18.13 -18.69
N ILE A 771 -8.11 -18.05 -17.82
CA ILE A 771 -6.70 -18.25 -18.19
C ILE A 771 -6.32 -19.74 -18.18
N SER A 772 -6.87 -20.54 -17.26
CA SER A 772 -6.48 -21.97 -17.13
C SER A 772 -6.78 -22.82 -18.36
N PRO A 773 -7.92 -22.62 -19.07
CA PRO A 773 -8.24 -23.42 -20.25
C PRO A 773 -7.41 -23.07 -21.48
N VAL A 774 -6.75 -21.90 -21.51
CA VAL A 774 -5.94 -21.47 -22.66
C VAL A 774 -4.79 -22.48 -22.89
N PRO A 775 -4.59 -23.03 -24.09
CA PRO A 775 -3.46 -23.92 -24.36
C PRO A 775 -2.12 -23.23 -24.07
N GLN A 776 -1.18 -23.94 -23.44
CA GLN A 776 0.15 -23.37 -23.12
C GLN A 776 0.85 -22.81 -24.36
N GLN A 777 0.69 -23.47 -25.51
CA GLN A 777 1.23 -23.00 -26.79
C GLN A 777 0.66 -21.62 -27.20
N GLU A 778 -0.61 -21.34 -26.93
CA GLU A 778 -1.19 -20.03 -27.21
C GLU A 778 -0.63 -18.96 -26.27
N ILE A 779 -0.42 -19.31 -25.00
CA ILE A 779 0.26 -18.46 -24.02
C ILE A 779 1.69 -18.18 -24.48
N ASP A 780 2.47 -19.21 -24.84
CA ASP A 780 3.86 -19.09 -25.26
C ASP A 780 4.00 -18.25 -26.55
N ASN A 781 2.99 -18.31 -27.44
CA ASN A 781 2.94 -17.51 -28.66
C ASN A 781 2.55 -16.05 -28.41
N ALA A 782 1.70 -15.80 -27.41
CA ALA A 782 1.11 -14.50 -27.15
C ALA A 782 1.86 -13.69 -26.09
N MET A 783 2.61 -14.35 -25.19
CA MET A 783 3.42 -13.65 -24.21
C MET A 783 4.44 -12.75 -24.92
N PRO A 784 4.61 -11.49 -24.46
CA PRO A 784 5.64 -10.62 -24.98
C PRO A 784 6.96 -11.37 -24.92
N ARG A 785 7.51 -11.71 -26.10
CA ARG A 785 8.83 -12.35 -26.13
C ARG A 785 9.77 -11.38 -25.43
N VAL A 786 10.43 -11.86 -24.38
CA VAL A 786 11.56 -11.19 -23.74
C VAL A 786 12.34 -10.52 -24.86
N SER A 787 12.40 -9.19 -24.84
CA SER A 787 12.86 -8.43 -26.02
C SER A 787 14.16 -9.05 -26.52
N ALA A 788 14.37 -9.09 -27.84
CA ALA A 788 15.63 -9.59 -28.39
C ALA A 788 16.85 -8.93 -27.71
N TYR A 789 16.67 -7.69 -27.21
CA TYR A 789 17.62 -6.99 -26.36
C TYR A 789 17.86 -7.67 -25.00
N ALA A 790 16.83 -8.02 -24.23
CA ALA A 790 17.00 -8.72 -22.95
C ALA A 790 17.60 -10.12 -23.11
N LEU A 791 17.22 -10.86 -24.16
CA LEU A 791 17.89 -12.12 -24.54
C LEU A 791 19.35 -11.88 -24.96
N GLU A 792 19.64 -10.86 -25.76
CA GLU A 792 21.00 -10.47 -26.14
C GLU A 792 21.85 -10.04 -24.94
N GLN A 793 21.26 -9.38 -23.92
CA GLN A 793 21.99 -9.01 -22.69
C GLN A 793 22.27 -10.22 -21.80
N ILE A 794 21.32 -11.16 -21.67
CA ILE A 794 21.54 -12.43 -20.97
C ILE A 794 22.61 -13.25 -21.70
N GLU A 795 22.55 -13.33 -23.02
CA GLU A 795 23.55 -14.03 -23.84
C GLU A 795 24.92 -13.34 -23.81
N ARG A 796 24.99 -11.99 -23.82
CA ARG A 796 26.25 -11.24 -23.65
C ARG A 796 26.84 -11.47 -22.27
N ALA A 797 26.02 -11.40 -21.22
CA ALA A 797 26.47 -11.68 -19.85
C ALA A 797 27.03 -13.11 -19.74
N ALA A 798 26.35 -14.09 -20.33
CA ALA A 798 26.81 -15.47 -20.39
C ALA A 798 28.07 -15.68 -21.25
N GLN A 799 28.25 -14.91 -22.33
CA GLN A 799 29.43 -14.97 -23.21
C GLN A 799 30.66 -14.25 -22.65
N THR A 800 30.47 -13.31 -21.71
CA THR A 800 31.58 -12.58 -21.07
C THR A 800 32.18 -13.27 -19.85
N VAL A 801 31.59 -14.36 -19.34
CA VAL A 801 32.18 -15.14 -18.24
C VAL A 801 33.36 -15.97 -18.78
N PRO A 802 34.62 -15.68 -18.41
CA PRO A 802 35.75 -16.51 -18.83
C PRO A 802 35.60 -17.88 -18.18
N LYS A 803 35.59 -18.96 -18.98
CA LYS A 803 35.77 -20.31 -18.44
C LYS A 803 37.19 -20.41 -17.89
N VAL A 804 37.32 -20.54 -16.57
CA VAL A 804 38.59 -20.69 -15.88
C VAL A 804 38.76 -22.15 -15.47
N ASP A 805 39.86 -22.77 -15.91
CA ASP A 805 40.22 -24.14 -15.50
C ASP A 805 41.13 -24.09 -14.27
N VAL A 806 40.68 -24.72 -13.18
CA VAL A 806 41.41 -24.81 -11.91
C VAL A 806 41.91 -26.24 -11.70
N TRP A 807 43.21 -26.40 -11.50
CA TRP A 807 43.86 -27.69 -11.26
C TRP A 807 44.45 -27.76 -9.85
N PHE A 808 44.14 -28.83 -9.11
CA PHE A 808 44.69 -29.07 -7.77
C PHE A 808 45.89 -30.02 -7.83
N HIS A 809 46.99 -29.65 -7.17
CA HIS A 809 48.26 -30.41 -7.22
C HIS A 809 48.51 -31.29 -5.99
N GLY A 810 47.52 -31.42 -5.10
CA GLY A 810 47.60 -32.17 -3.85
C GLY A 810 47.66 -31.28 -2.60
N GLY A 811 47.39 -31.88 -1.44
CA GLY A 811 47.41 -31.22 -0.14
C GLY A 811 48.24 -31.99 0.89
N THR A 812 48.87 -31.28 1.81
CA THR A 812 49.64 -31.86 2.93
C THR A 812 49.01 -31.52 4.27
N PHE A 813 48.84 -32.52 5.13
CA PHE A 813 48.36 -32.33 6.50
C PHE A 813 49.49 -31.87 7.40
N ASN A 814 49.27 -30.80 8.16
CA ASN A 814 50.15 -30.46 9.27
C ASN A 814 49.65 -31.10 10.58
N ARG A 815 50.53 -31.21 11.59
CA ARG A 815 50.24 -31.82 12.90
C ARG A 815 49.11 -31.15 13.71
N ARG A 816 48.47 -30.09 13.20
CA ARG A 816 47.39 -29.34 13.85
C ARG A 816 46.03 -29.48 13.17
N GLY A 817 45.87 -30.42 12.22
CA GLY A 817 44.58 -30.66 11.53
C GLY A 817 44.20 -29.57 10.54
N THR A 818 45.16 -28.76 10.06
CA THR A 818 44.97 -27.82 8.96
C THR A 818 45.38 -28.50 7.66
N VAL A 819 44.52 -28.43 6.65
CA VAL A 819 44.84 -28.86 5.28
C VAL A 819 45.24 -27.63 4.48
N GLU A 820 46.43 -27.67 3.90
CA GLU A 820 46.84 -26.70 2.87
C GLU A 820 46.58 -27.31 1.51
N LEU A 821 45.68 -26.70 0.73
CA LEU A 821 45.44 -27.06 -0.67
C LEU A 821 46.20 -26.07 -1.57
N ARG A 822 46.96 -26.61 -2.52
CA ARG A 822 47.58 -25.82 -3.59
C ARG A 822 46.79 -26.01 -4.89
N ALA A 823 46.33 -24.90 -5.46
CA ALA A 823 45.68 -24.88 -6.75
C ALA A 823 46.42 -23.93 -7.70
N SER A 824 46.45 -24.31 -8.98
CA SER A 824 46.84 -23.41 -10.07
C SER A 824 45.62 -23.03 -10.89
N VAL A 825 45.47 -21.75 -11.17
CA VAL A 825 44.36 -21.20 -11.95
C VAL A 825 44.90 -20.75 -13.31
N THR A 826 44.35 -21.29 -14.38
CA THR A 826 44.72 -20.94 -15.75
C THR A 826 43.55 -20.25 -16.44
N ASN A 827 43.72 -18.97 -16.79
CA ASN A 827 42.81 -18.27 -17.70
C ASN A 827 43.23 -18.55 -19.16
N PHE A 828 42.28 -18.50 -20.11
CA PHE A 828 42.46 -18.71 -21.55
C PHE A 828 43.49 -17.76 -22.21
N SER A 829 43.89 -16.68 -21.53
CA SER A 829 44.97 -15.77 -21.97
C SER A 829 46.39 -16.35 -21.79
N GLY A 830 46.55 -17.55 -21.23
CA GLY A 830 47.86 -18.21 -21.05
C GLY A 830 48.72 -17.61 -19.93
N SER A 831 48.22 -16.60 -19.21
CA SER A 831 48.85 -16.06 -18.00
C SER A 831 48.45 -16.92 -16.80
N ALA A 832 49.36 -17.78 -16.35
CA ALA A 832 49.16 -18.59 -15.16
C ALA A 832 49.18 -17.70 -13.90
N LEU A 833 48.10 -17.72 -13.12
CA LEU A 833 48.15 -17.30 -11.72
C LEU A 833 48.73 -18.50 -10.96
N ASN A 834 50.06 -18.53 -10.84
CA ASN A 834 50.74 -19.60 -10.13
C ASN A 834 50.56 -19.43 -8.61
N ASP A 835 50.15 -20.53 -7.97
CA ASP A 835 50.11 -20.79 -6.53
C ASP A 835 49.12 -19.96 -5.69
N ILE A 836 47.83 -20.32 -5.75
CA ILE A 836 46.89 -19.98 -4.67
C ILE A 836 47.00 -21.07 -3.59
N THR A 837 47.41 -20.68 -2.39
CA THR A 837 47.41 -21.55 -1.21
C THR A 837 46.18 -21.23 -0.36
N VAL A 838 45.27 -22.18 -0.21
CA VAL A 838 44.12 -22.06 0.69
C VAL A 838 44.35 -22.93 1.92
N ALA A 839 44.38 -22.31 3.11
CA ALA A 839 44.51 -23.01 4.38
C ALA A 839 43.12 -23.24 5.00
N ILE A 840 42.72 -24.51 5.14
CA ILE A 840 41.42 -24.90 5.69
C ILE A 840 41.65 -25.51 7.08
N ARG A 841 40.99 -24.96 8.11
CA ARG A 841 41.08 -25.46 9.48
C ARG A 841 39.85 -26.32 9.78
N ALA A 842 40.04 -27.64 9.93
CA ALA A 842 38.95 -28.53 10.29
C ALA A 842 38.52 -28.31 11.77
N PRO A 843 37.24 -28.51 12.12
CA PRO A 843 36.79 -28.56 13.52
C PRO A 843 37.53 -29.65 14.30
N HIS A 844 37.72 -29.44 15.60
CA HIS A 844 38.46 -30.36 16.47
C HIS A 844 37.80 -31.76 16.46
N GLY A 845 38.53 -32.80 16.03
CA GLY A 845 38.06 -34.19 16.02
C GLY A 845 37.83 -34.83 14.63
N TRP A 846 38.05 -34.08 13.54
CA TRP A 846 37.93 -34.57 12.18
C TRP A 846 39.31 -34.94 11.61
N ASP A 847 39.59 -36.24 11.41
CA ASP A 847 40.70 -36.70 10.57
C ASP A 847 40.16 -36.85 9.14
N CYS A 848 40.36 -35.82 8.33
CA CYS A 848 40.00 -35.85 6.91
C CYS A 848 41.09 -36.64 6.17
N THR A 849 40.77 -37.74 5.50
CA THR A 849 41.79 -38.59 4.83
C THR A 849 41.78 -38.48 3.31
N GLN A 850 40.71 -37.92 2.74
CA GLN A 850 40.53 -37.74 1.30
C GLN A 850 39.67 -36.49 1.06
N ILE A 851 40.06 -35.69 0.08
CA ILE A 851 39.33 -34.50 -0.38
C ILE A 851 39.08 -34.71 -1.87
N GLU A 852 37.82 -34.73 -2.27
CA GLU A 852 37.41 -34.75 -3.67
C GLU A 852 36.74 -33.42 -4.02
N PRO A 853 37.21 -32.68 -5.02
CA PRO A 853 36.52 -31.47 -5.48
C PRO A 853 35.32 -31.84 -6.36
N SER A 854 34.09 -31.45 -6.00
CA SER A 854 32.94 -31.47 -6.92
C SER A 854 32.65 -30.09 -7.48
N GLY A 855 33.28 -29.77 -8.59
CA GLY A 855 33.00 -28.56 -9.36
C GLY A 855 33.43 -27.26 -8.68
N ALA A 856 33.60 -26.23 -9.51
CA ALA A 856 33.81 -24.86 -9.06
C ALA A 856 32.80 -23.97 -9.76
N ILE A 857 32.09 -23.13 -9.00
CA ILE A 857 31.24 -22.08 -9.56
C ILE A 857 31.99 -20.76 -9.37
N CYS A 858 32.29 -20.11 -10.47
CA CYS A 858 32.90 -18.77 -10.49
C CYS A 858 31.78 -17.73 -10.44
N ILE A 859 31.81 -16.86 -9.44
CA ILE A 859 30.89 -15.72 -9.34
C ILE A 859 31.76 -14.48 -9.29
N GLU A 860 31.74 -13.66 -10.33
CA GLU A 860 32.40 -12.35 -10.29
C GLU A 860 31.46 -11.30 -9.71
N SER A 861 31.98 -10.51 -8.78
CA SER A 861 31.35 -9.29 -8.26
C SER A 861 32.43 -8.20 -8.22
N GLY A 862 32.51 -7.41 -9.30
CA GLY A 862 33.51 -6.35 -9.46
C GLY A 862 34.96 -6.87 -9.49
N ALA A 863 35.89 -6.19 -8.80
CA ALA A 863 37.32 -6.53 -8.78
C ALA A 863 37.70 -7.78 -7.94
N ARG A 864 36.73 -8.64 -7.62
CA ARG A 864 36.90 -9.85 -6.81
C ARG A 864 36.28 -11.03 -7.52
N THR A 865 37.06 -12.10 -7.65
CA THR A 865 36.59 -13.37 -8.18
C THR A 865 36.28 -14.28 -7.00
N LEU A 866 35.00 -14.62 -6.83
CA LEU A 866 34.57 -15.54 -5.79
C LEU A 866 34.58 -16.95 -6.36
N PHE A 867 35.23 -17.87 -5.66
CA PHE A 867 35.24 -19.28 -6.02
C PHE A 867 34.45 -20.06 -4.96
N ARG A 868 33.40 -20.74 -5.42
CA ARG A 868 32.63 -21.68 -4.60
C ARG A 868 33.15 -23.09 -4.83
N TYR A 869 33.45 -23.80 -3.75
CA TYR A 869 33.91 -25.19 -3.80
C TYR A 869 33.04 -26.07 -2.90
N GLU A 870 32.70 -27.25 -3.40
CA GLU A 870 32.18 -28.35 -2.59
C GLU A 870 33.31 -29.32 -2.27
N LEU A 871 33.47 -29.63 -0.97
CA LEU A 871 34.48 -30.58 -0.52
C LEU A 871 33.80 -31.72 0.22
N TYR A 872 34.17 -32.94 -0.15
CA TYR A 872 33.82 -34.13 0.61
C TYR A 872 34.89 -34.37 1.66
N ALA A 873 34.46 -34.44 2.93
CA ALA A 873 35.31 -34.81 4.03
C ALA A 873 34.83 -36.15 4.62
N TYR A 874 35.74 -37.12 4.69
CA TYR A 874 35.46 -38.43 5.27
C TYR A 874 36.04 -38.50 6.68
N PRO A 875 35.25 -38.81 7.73
CA PRO A 875 35.80 -39.01 9.07
C PRO A 875 36.66 -40.27 9.13
N ALA A 876 37.84 -40.21 9.76
CA ALA A 876 38.67 -41.39 9.94
C ALA A 876 37.98 -42.44 10.84
N VAL A 877 37.83 -43.63 10.28
CA VAL A 877 37.20 -44.78 10.90
C VAL A 877 38.18 -45.42 11.88
N LYS A 878 37.80 -45.53 13.16
CA LYS A 878 38.47 -46.44 14.11
C LYS A 878 37.82 -47.83 14.18
N ASP A 879 36.60 -48.00 13.67
CA ASP A 879 35.87 -49.28 13.67
C ASP A 879 35.06 -49.45 12.38
N ASN A 880 35.42 -50.45 11.56
CA ASN A 880 34.89 -50.93 10.25
C ASN A 880 33.38 -50.77 9.92
N LYS A 881 32.79 -49.57 10.03
CA LYS A 881 31.43 -49.25 9.56
C LYS A 881 31.50 -48.12 8.55
N SER A 882 31.01 -48.37 7.34
CA SER A 882 30.87 -47.37 6.27
C SER A 882 29.82 -46.32 6.66
N TYR A 883 30.25 -45.07 6.83
CA TYR A 883 29.36 -43.91 6.86
C TYR A 883 29.35 -43.23 5.48
N ASN A 884 28.19 -42.75 5.04
CA ASN A 884 28.10 -41.77 3.96
C ASN A 884 28.73 -40.46 4.46
N GLY A 885 29.69 -39.91 3.72
CA GLY A 885 30.43 -38.70 4.13
C GLY A 885 29.51 -37.49 4.31
N GLU A 886 29.88 -36.58 5.23
CA GLU A 886 29.19 -35.30 5.38
C GLU A 886 29.73 -34.31 4.34
N ARG A 887 28.81 -33.61 3.66
CA ARG A 887 29.15 -32.55 2.71
C ARG A 887 29.49 -31.27 3.46
N VAL A 888 30.64 -30.68 3.14
CA VAL A 888 31.05 -29.39 3.70
C VAL A 888 31.18 -28.38 2.55
N GLU A 889 30.40 -27.30 2.62
CA GLU A 889 30.49 -26.20 1.67
C GLU A 889 31.59 -25.23 2.12
N ILE A 890 32.51 -24.90 1.21
CA ILE A 890 33.59 -23.94 1.47
C ILE A 890 33.61 -22.85 0.39
N THR A 891 33.40 -21.61 0.82
CA THR A 891 33.50 -20.43 -0.04
C THR A 891 34.83 -19.73 0.19
N ALA A 892 35.63 -19.56 -0.87
CA ALA A 892 36.89 -18.83 -0.82
C ALA A 892 36.86 -17.59 -1.72
N ILE A 893 37.41 -16.49 -1.23
CA ILE A 893 37.47 -15.21 -1.96
C ILE A 893 38.91 -14.98 -2.39
N ALA A 894 39.14 -14.81 -3.70
CA ALA A 894 40.45 -14.41 -4.22
C ALA A 894 40.35 -12.99 -4.83
N SER A 895 41.41 -12.21 -4.64
CA SER A 895 41.58 -10.88 -5.24
C SER A 895 42.69 -10.94 -6.28
N SER A 896 42.46 -10.36 -7.45
CA SER A 896 43.40 -10.37 -8.59
C SER A 896 44.63 -9.48 -8.40
N ASN A 897 44.80 -8.79 -7.27
CA ASN A 897 45.74 -7.67 -7.15
C ASN A 897 47.12 -8.03 -6.58
N GLY A 898 47.55 -9.30 -6.64
CA GLY A 898 48.94 -9.69 -6.36
C GLY A 898 49.43 -9.44 -4.92
N GLN A 899 48.55 -9.10 -3.98
CA GLN A 899 48.87 -8.97 -2.56
C GLN A 899 48.19 -10.08 -1.76
N SER A 900 48.95 -10.67 -0.84
CA SER A 900 48.54 -11.74 0.08
C SER A 900 47.14 -11.52 0.65
N VAL A 901 46.22 -12.42 0.34
CA VAL A 901 44.84 -12.41 0.83
C VAL A 901 44.80 -12.96 2.25
N ALA A 902 44.26 -12.21 3.20
CA ALA A 902 43.79 -12.78 4.45
C ALA A 902 42.48 -13.54 4.15
N SER A 903 42.54 -14.86 4.06
CA SER A 903 41.37 -15.69 3.76
C SER A 903 40.44 -15.77 4.97
N GLY A 904 39.27 -15.12 4.89
CA GLY A 904 38.12 -15.47 5.72
C GLY A 904 37.42 -16.68 5.10
N VAL A 905 37.47 -17.83 5.77
CA VAL A 905 36.78 -19.05 5.34
C VAL A 905 35.46 -19.15 6.13
N LEU A 906 34.32 -19.09 5.44
CA LEU A 906 33.03 -19.42 6.03
C LEU A 906 32.77 -20.91 5.78
N VAL A 907 32.74 -21.72 6.83
CA VAL A 907 32.39 -23.14 6.76
C VAL A 907 30.94 -23.29 7.22
N ARG A 908 30.06 -23.81 6.36
CA ARG A 908 28.68 -24.15 6.74
C ARG A 908 28.49 -25.67 6.67
N PRO A 909 28.06 -26.33 7.76
CA PRO A 909 27.56 -27.70 7.68
C PRO A 909 26.20 -27.70 6.98
N LEU A 910 26.04 -28.52 5.94
CA LEU A 910 24.74 -28.84 5.37
C LEU A 910 24.13 -29.96 6.22
N TYR A 911 23.21 -29.62 7.12
CA TYR A 911 22.41 -30.62 7.81
C TYR A 911 21.38 -31.20 6.85
N TRP A 912 21.39 -32.52 6.68
CA TRP A 912 20.18 -33.25 6.32
C TRP A 912 19.37 -33.46 7.59
N ASP A 913 18.06 -33.23 7.52
CA ASP A 913 17.13 -33.70 8.53
C ASP A 913 17.28 -35.22 8.65
N ILE A 914 17.80 -35.68 9.79
CA ILE A 914 17.67 -37.08 10.20
C ILE A 914 16.23 -37.22 10.67
N GLU A 915 15.37 -37.80 9.82
CA GLU A 915 14.14 -38.40 10.31
C GLU A 915 14.51 -39.44 11.38
N CYS A 916 14.24 -39.11 12.64
CA CYS A 916 14.16 -40.08 13.72
C CYS A 916 12.98 -41.02 13.42
N GLY A 917 13.24 -42.07 12.64
CA GLY A 917 12.30 -43.16 12.42
C GLY A 917 11.94 -43.83 13.76
N SER A 918 10.70 -43.63 14.20
CA SER A 918 10.08 -44.42 15.26
C SER A 918 9.70 -45.80 14.72
N ASP A 919 10.34 -46.81 15.32
CA ASP A 919 9.83 -48.11 15.70
C ASP A 919 9.61 -49.27 14.69
N ILE A 920 10.35 -50.34 14.99
CA ILE A 920 9.87 -51.71 15.23
C ILE A 920 8.97 -52.34 14.14
N ARG A 921 9.64 -53.16 13.32
CA ARG A 921 9.29 -54.52 12.81
C ARG A 921 7.82 -54.99 12.80
N SER A 922 7.55 -55.74 11.72
CA SER A 922 6.44 -56.69 11.41
C SER A 922 5.20 -56.01 10.81
N ASP A 923 4.67 -56.34 9.63
CA ASP A 923 4.69 -57.56 8.81
C ASP A 923 4.36 -57.26 7.31
N ILE A 924 5.01 -58.02 6.41
CA ILE A 924 4.47 -58.72 5.21
C ILE A 924 3.58 -57.90 4.22
N ASN A 925 4.13 -57.53 3.04
CA ASN A 925 3.93 -58.15 1.68
C ASN A 925 2.63 -57.66 0.98
N CYS A 926 2.55 -57.22 -0.28
CA CYS A 926 3.23 -57.55 -1.53
C CYS A 926 2.84 -56.52 -2.61
N ASP A 927 3.70 -56.37 -3.62
CA ASP A 927 3.41 -56.15 -5.05
C ASP A 927 2.72 -54.86 -5.56
N GLY A 928 3.49 -54.09 -6.36
CA GLY A 928 2.98 -53.61 -7.65
C GLY A 928 3.17 -52.14 -8.00
N ILE A 929 4.06 -51.92 -8.98
CA ILE A 929 4.06 -50.86 -10.01
C ILE A 929 4.72 -49.51 -9.63
N LEU A 930 5.82 -49.26 -10.37
CA LEU A 930 6.58 -48.02 -10.49
C LEU A 930 5.68 -46.79 -10.71
N ASP A 931 5.89 -45.74 -9.92
CA ASP A 931 5.26 -44.44 -10.15
C ASP A 931 6.28 -43.40 -10.65
N TYR A 932 5.79 -42.53 -11.53
CA TYR A 932 6.50 -41.66 -12.46
C TYR A 932 7.10 -40.40 -11.82
N GLN A 933 7.15 -40.32 -10.48
CA GLN A 933 7.50 -39.11 -9.73
C GLN A 933 9.02 -38.93 -9.47
N ASP A 934 9.80 -40.01 -9.52
CA ASP A 934 11.25 -39.92 -9.24
C ASP A 934 12.09 -39.50 -10.45
N LEU A 935 11.54 -39.57 -11.68
CA LEU A 935 12.22 -39.07 -12.88
C LEU A 935 12.04 -37.55 -13.09
N SER A 936 10.95 -36.95 -12.59
CA SER A 936 10.70 -35.51 -12.73
C SER A 936 11.63 -34.65 -11.87
N TYR A 937 12.08 -35.15 -10.71
CA TYR A 937 12.95 -34.39 -9.80
C TYR A 937 14.43 -34.36 -10.26
N ILE A 938 14.86 -35.40 -10.98
CA ILE A 938 16.21 -35.49 -11.54
C ILE A 938 16.32 -34.66 -12.84
N ILE A 939 15.23 -34.55 -13.62
CA ILE A 939 15.21 -33.73 -14.84
C ILE A 939 15.04 -32.23 -14.52
N GLN A 940 14.30 -31.85 -13.47
CA GLN A 940 14.14 -30.43 -13.08
C GLN A 940 15.43 -29.79 -12.55
N ASN A 941 16.31 -30.55 -11.89
CA ASN A 941 17.57 -30.01 -11.38
C ASN A 941 18.71 -30.01 -12.42
N TRP A 942 18.56 -30.69 -13.55
CA TRP A 942 19.54 -30.67 -14.65
C TRP A 942 19.23 -29.61 -15.72
N LEU A 943 18.00 -29.11 -15.81
CA LEU A 943 17.60 -28.09 -16.80
C LEU A 943 17.78 -26.64 -16.32
N TYR A 944 18.09 -26.42 -15.04
CA TYR A 944 18.33 -25.07 -14.49
C TYR A 944 19.80 -24.60 -14.60
N ASP A 945 20.74 -25.50 -14.91
CA ASP A 945 22.13 -25.13 -15.19
C ASP A 945 22.38 -25.23 -16.70
N GLY A 946 22.42 -24.09 -17.36
CA GLY A 946 22.49 -23.98 -18.82
C GLY A 946 23.63 -24.76 -19.47
N LEU A 947 23.27 -25.70 -20.34
CA LEU A 947 24.11 -26.17 -21.45
C LEU A 947 23.26 -26.20 -22.72
N SER A 948 23.72 -25.48 -23.75
CA SER A 948 23.21 -25.60 -25.11
C SER A 948 23.74 -26.88 -25.76
N LEU A 949 22.96 -27.96 -25.67
CA LEU A 949 22.34 -28.73 -26.77
C LEU A 949 21.66 -29.98 -26.21
#